data_AF-A0A6P0VP74-F1
#
_entry.id   AF-A0A6P0VP74-F1
#
_cell.length_a   1.000
_cell.length_b   1.000
_cell.length_c   1.000
_cell.angle_alpha   90.00
_cell.angle_beta   90.00
_cell.angle_gamma   90.00
#
_symmetry.space_group_name_H-M   'P 1'
#
loop_
_entity.id
_entity.type
_entity.pdbx_description
1 polymer ?
#
loop_
_entity_poly.entity_id
_entity_poly.type
_entity_poly.pdbx_seq_one_letter_code
_entity_poly.pdbx_strand_id
1 'polypeptide(L)'
;MFLPRLHQVPLRQVLILPFLLQIFAVVGLVGYLSYRSGQQAVTDLANQLMEETGQNVSNRLDAFLEIPKHLVELNRNSLEAGELEINDFDQLEQQFFRQVQAFPSITTMNFANTSGEIVAAGRDRFGLFPIPPDTIVTWDALGDVPNIRRFYQVDERRNRLKVVHTTPEFNAHQRIWYQIAKDANQPNWTPIFPVLNLPIASITMTTPIYVNEEFRGVLSSDVLLEDLNIFLSNLEFSKSGQVFILENSGNLVATSTLEQPFIENINGIKLVRLNAVESDDWLTQTTAQALLHQGQNGDTRNFSFVSNAPPKTQQGKRQRYFVNTVPYQDKDGLDWLIVVVIPESDFMAEIYANTRITIFLCLLALLVATILGVFTARWITQPILKLNQAAKNLREGQWEQEAEVHSSRQDELGELAQSFSTMATQLQAAFKTLEQRVSERTVELTESNRQLAVAKEKAEVANQAKSAFIANMSHELRSPLNAILGFSYLLTRAPELTPDHRDNIRIINQSGEHLLSLINNVLDLSKIEAGKTTLNLQNFDLWNLLDQTADMFRLRSENQGLQLLLERGSNVPRYLYTDLLKLRQVLINLLNNALKFTTEGSVTLRVNSHSSFINGQANDQQPTTNNQKITDDQEPITNNKQQTTNNQ
;
A
#
# COMPACT_ATOMS: atom_id res chain seq x y z
N MET A 1 -8.15 13.30 3.96
CA MET A 1 -8.48 14.05 2.72
C MET A 1 -7.97 13.22 1.55
N PHE A 2 -8.88 12.74 0.70
CA PHE A 2 -8.71 11.98 -0.57
C PHE A 2 -7.97 10.61 -0.55
N LEU A 3 -8.72 9.53 -0.29
CA LEU A 3 -8.48 8.23 -0.94
C LEU A 3 -9.41 8.17 -2.17
N PRO A 4 -8.90 8.09 -3.41
CA PRO A 4 -9.73 8.06 -4.60
C PRO A 4 -10.46 6.70 -4.72
N ARG A 5 -11.63 6.74 -5.34
CA ARG A 5 -12.49 5.57 -5.61
C ARG A 5 -11.70 4.46 -6.32
N LEU A 6 -11.37 3.39 -5.59
CA LEU A 6 -10.74 2.14 -6.04
C LEU A 6 -11.66 1.25 -6.91
N HIS A 7 -12.46 1.81 -7.80
CA HIS A 7 -13.53 1.06 -8.48
C HIS A 7 -13.11 0.25 -9.73
N GLN A 8 -11.82 0.17 -10.08
CA GLN A 8 -11.36 -0.56 -11.29
C GLN A 8 -10.00 -1.26 -11.17
N VAL A 9 -9.47 -1.50 -9.96
CA VAL A 9 -8.16 -2.17 -9.83
C VAL A 9 -8.36 -3.70 -9.89
N PRO A 10 -7.78 -4.42 -10.87
CA PRO A 10 -7.91 -5.87 -10.95
C PRO A 10 -7.30 -6.53 -9.70
N LEU A 11 -7.94 -7.59 -9.19
CA LEU A 11 -7.54 -8.32 -7.98
C LEU A 11 -6.04 -8.71 -7.96
N ARG A 12 -5.49 -9.01 -9.14
CA ARG A 12 -4.07 -9.28 -9.35
C ARG A 12 -3.14 -8.13 -8.94
N GLN A 13 -3.52 -6.87 -9.19
CA GLN A 13 -2.72 -5.72 -8.76
C GLN A 13 -2.80 -5.52 -7.25
N VAL A 14 -3.96 -5.75 -6.64
CA VAL A 14 -4.15 -5.67 -5.18
C VAL A 14 -3.30 -6.72 -4.46
N LEU A 15 -3.17 -7.92 -5.02
CA LEU A 15 -2.38 -9.01 -4.43
C LEU A 15 -0.88 -8.88 -4.67
N ILE A 16 -0.43 -8.27 -5.76
CA ILE A 16 1.00 -8.24 -6.13
C ILE A 16 1.67 -6.94 -5.66
N LEU A 17 1.03 -5.80 -5.87
CA LEU A 17 1.66 -4.49 -5.71
C LEU A 17 2.13 -4.21 -4.27
N PRO A 18 1.36 -4.53 -3.20
CA PRO A 18 1.81 -4.30 -1.83
C PRO A 18 3.05 -5.12 -1.47
N PHE A 19 3.10 -6.40 -1.87
CA PHE A 19 4.23 -7.27 -1.60
C PHE A 19 5.48 -6.85 -2.36
N LEU A 20 5.35 -6.47 -3.64
CA LEU A 20 6.49 -5.95 -4.40
C LEU A 20 7.02 -4.64 -3.81
N LEU A 21 6.12 -3.75 -3.37
CA LEU A 21 6.52 -2.49 -2.74
C LEU A 21 7.23 -2.72 -1.41
N GLN A 22 6.75 -3.65 -0.58
CA GLN A 22 7.42 -4.04 0.67
C GLN A 22 8.80 -4.65 0.41
N ILE A 23 8.91 -5.58 -0.54
CA ILE A 23 10.20 -6.20 -0.89
C ILE A 23 11.18 -5.14 -1.40
N PHE A 24 10.74 -4.27 -2.31
CA PHE A 24 11.58 -3.19 -2.83
C PHE A 24 12.04 -2.24 -1.70
N ALA A 25 11.15 -1.87 -0.79
CA ALA A 25 11.48 -1.01 0.34
C ALA A 25 12.50 -1.66 1.29
N VAL A 26 12.30 -2.94 1.66
CA VAL A 26 13.22 -3.68 2.54
C VAL A 26 14.58 -3.86 1.87
N VAL A 27 14.59 -4.28 0.61
CA VAL A 27 15.81 -4.49 -0.17
C VAL A 27 16.59 -3.19 -0.36
N GLY A 28 15.90 -2.09 -0.70
CA GLY A 28 16.51 -0.77 -0.83
C GLY A 28 17.07 -0.26 0.50
N LEU A 29 16.34 -0.45 1.60
CA LEU A 29 16.78 -0.06 2.93
C LEU A 29 18.00 -0.85 3.38
N VAL A 30 17.99 -2.19 3.22
CA VAL A 30 19.12 -3.05 3.57
C VAL A 30 20.35 -2.73 2.73
N GLY A 31 20.17 -2.51 1.41
CA GLY A 31 21.25 -2.11 0.53
C GLY A 31 21.87 -0.77 0.94
N TYR A 32 21.04 0.23 1.25
CA TYR A 32 21.47 1.54 1.73
C TYR A 32 22.20 1.46 3.08
N LEU A 33 21.64 0.74 4.05
CA LEU A 33 22.24 0.58 5.38
C LEU A 33 23.57 -0.18 5.30
N SER A 34 23.65 -1.23 4.49
CA SER A 34 24.89 -1.99 4.27
C SER A 34 25.98 -1.10 3.65
N TYR A 35 25.64 -0.32 2.62
CA TYR A 35 26.57 0.62 2.01
C TYR A 35 27.07 1.68 3.00
N ARG A 36 26.16 2.28 3.76
CA ARG A 36 26.48 3.31 4.76
C ARG A 36 27.33 2.75 5.90
N SER A 37 26.98 1.55 6.40
CA SER A 37 27.76 0.85 7.41
C SER A 37 29.15 0.49 6.90
N GLY A 38 29.27 0.08 5.63
CA GLY A 38 30.54 -0.21 4.99
C GLY A 38 31.45 1.02 4.89
N GLN A 39 30.91 2.18 4.47
CA GLN A 39 31.68 3.42 4.42
C GLN A 39 32.18 3.86 5.80
N GLN A 40 31.33 3.72 6.83
CA GLN A 40 31.73 4.10 8.20
C GLN A 40 32.81 3.16 8.74
N ALA A 41 32.63 1.85 8.59
CA ALA A 41 33.65 0.87 8.99
C ALA A 41 35.00 1.08 8.28
N VAL A 42 34.98 1.45 7.00
CA VAL A 42 36.21 1.79 6.26
C VAL A 42 36.85 3.06 6.78
N THR A 43 36.07 4.10 7.08
CA THR A 43 36.61 5.35 7.62
C THR A 43 37.28 5.09 8.96
N ASP A 44 36.64 4.31 9.83
CA ASP A 44 37.17 3.94 11.14
C ASP A 44 38.46 3.10 11.02
N LEU A 45 38.45 2.08 10.13
CA LEU A 45 39.62 1.24 9.87
C LEU A 45 40.78 2.05 9.27
N ALA A 46 40.50 2.93 8.31
CA ALA A 46 41.51 3.79 7.69
C ALA A 46 42.16 4.71 8.73
N ASN A 47 41.36 5.35 9.59
CA ASN A 47 41.87 6.20 10.66
C ASN A 47 42.75 5.42 11.63
N GLN A 48 42.29 4.24 12.08
CA GLN A 48 43.06 3.39 12.99
C GLN A 48 44.39 2.95 12.37
N LEU A 49 44.36 2.48 11.11
CA LEU A 49 45.56 2.03 10.41
C LEU A 49 46.56 3.17 10.20
N MET A 50 46.07 4.36 9.81
CA MET A 50 46.94 5.52 9.62
C MET A 50 47.56 6.00 10.93
N GLU A 51 46.80 6.02 12.03
CA GLU A 51 47.30 6.38 13.36
C GLU A 51 48.35 5.38 13.85
N GLU A 52 48.08 4.07 13.71
CA GLU A 52 49.04 3.01 14.04
C GLU A 52 50.30 3.10 13.17
N THR A 53 50.14 3.37 11.87
CA THR A 53 51.26 3.57 10.94
C THR A 53 52.08 4.79 11.34
N GLY A 54 51.44 5.94 11.59
CA GLY A 54 52.11 7.17 11.99
C GLY A 54 52.88 7.01 13.30
N GLN A 55 52.28 6.33 14.29
CA GLN A 55 52.95 6.05 15.56
C GLN A 55 54.11 5.04 15.40
N ASN A 56 53.94 4.01 14.56
CA ASN A 56 55.01 3.06 14.26
C ASN A 56 56.19 3.74 13.54
N VAL A 57 55.91 4.67 12.62
CA VAL A 57 56.94 5.49 11.97
C VAL A 57 57.66 6.35 12.99
N SER A 58 56.93 7.04 13.87
CA SER A 58 57.49 7.85 14.96
C SER A 58 58.43 7.03 15.86
N ASN A 59 57.96 5.89 16.37
CA ASN A 59 58.75 5.02 17.26
C ASN A 59 60.02 4.46 16.58
N ARG A 60 59.93 4.13 15.29
CA ARG A 60 61.09 3.64 14.53
C ARG A 60 62.06 4.75 14.19
N LEU A 61 61.57 5.96 13.96
CA LEU A 61 62.38 7.15 13.75
C LEU A 61 63.17 7.50 15.02
N ASP A 62 62.56 7.40 16.20
CA ASP A 62 63.26 7.51 17.48
C ASP A 62 64.39 6.49 17.58
N ALA A 63 64.10 5.20 17.34
CA ALA A 63 65.12 4.16 17.39
C ALA A 63 66.26 4.39 16.37
N PHE A 64 65.96 4.99 15.22
CA PHE A 64 66.95 5.30 14.19
C PHE A 64 67.83 6.50 14.58
N LEU A 65 67.22 7.57 15.11
CA LEU A 65 67.88 8.83 15.44
C LEU A 65 68.56 8.83 16.82
N GLU A 66 68.20 7.92 17.73
CA GLU A 66 68.86 7.78 19.05
C GLU A 66 70.26 7.15 18.96
N ILE A 67 70.52 6.29 17.97
CA ILE A 67 71.84 5.64 17.81
C ILE A 67 72.97 6.67 17.62
N PRO A 68 72.90 7.62 16.65
CA PRO A 68 73.95 8.63 16.50
C PRO A 68 74.10 9.51 17.75
N LYS A 69 73.01 9.81 18.47
CA LYS A 69 73.07 10.55 19.75
C LYS A 69 73.90 9.81 20.78
N HIS A 70 73.60 8.54 21.03
CA HIS A 70 74.33 7.73 22.00
C HIS A 70 75.81 7.57 21.63
N LEU A 71 76.14 7.40 20.35
CA LEU A 71 77.54 7.28 19.92
C LEU A 71 78.31 8.58 20.05
N VAL A 72 77.67 9.71 19.71
CA VAL A 72 78.26 11.05 19.90
C VAL A 72 78.49 11.32 21.39
N GLU A 73 77.52 11.02 22.24
CA GLU A 73 77.64 11.20 23.69
C GLU A 73 78.71 10.29 24.31
N LEU A 74 78.76 9.01 23.91
CA LEU A 74 79.76 8.05 24.39
C LEU A 74 81.19 8.48 24.04
N ASN A 75 81.41 8.88 22.78
CA ASN A 75 82.73 9.35 22.35
C ASN A 75 83.09 10.70 22.95
N ARG A 76 82.12 11.61 23.14
CA ARG A 76 82.33 12.86 23.88
C ARG A 76 82.82 12.56 25.28
N ASN A 77 82.12 11.72 26.04
CA ASN A 77 82.50 11.37 27.39
C ASN A 77 83.91 10.75 27.45
N SER A 78 84.25 9.89 26.47
CA SER A 78 85.57 9.26 26.38
C SER A 78 86.69 10.27 26.09
N LEU A 79 86.44 11.25 25.21
CA LEU A 79 87.36 12.35 24.88
C LEU A 79 87.56 13.30 26.06
N GLU A 80 86.47 13.71 26.72
CA GLU A 80 86.51 14.65 27.85
C GLU A 80 87.14 13.99 29.11
N ALA A 81 86.98 12.67 29.27
CA ALA A 81 87.63 11.90 30.33
C ALA A 81 89.12 11.58 30.05
N GLY A 82 89.61 11.84 28.83
CA GLY A 82 90.98 11.52 28.41
C GLY A 82 91.24 10.03 28.15
N GLU A 83 90.19 9.22 27.94
CA GLU A 83 90.32 7.82 27.51
C GLU A 83 90.66 7.71 26.01
N LEU A 84 90.19 8.68 25.24
CA LEU A 84 90.56 8.89 23.83
C LEU A 84 91.39 10.17 23.71
N GLU A 85 92.55 10.06 23.06
CA GLU A 85 93.45 11.20 22.86
C GLU A 85 92.96 12.07 21.70
N ILE A 86 92.63 13.33 21.99
CA ILE A 86 91.99 14.24 21.04
C ILE A 86 92.85 14.60 19.81
N ASN A 87 94.17 14.43 19.92
CA ASN A 87 95.13 14.69 18.85
C ASN A 87 95.61 13.40 18.17
N ASP A 88 95.22 12.22 18.67
CA ASP A 88 95.52 10.94 18.03
C ASP A 88 94.44 10.61 17.00
N PHE A 89 94.57 11.21 15.82
CA PHE A 89 93.61 11.00 14.73
C PHE A 89 93.55 9.54 14.26
N ASP A 90 94.63 8.75 14.42
CA ASP A 90 94.58 7.33 14.07
C ASP A 90 93.72 6.54 15.06
N GLN A 91 93.85 6.82 16.36
CA GLN A 91 93.01 6.23 17.41
C GLN A 91 91.53 6.58 17.19
N LEU A 92 91.24 7.86 16.89
CA LEU A 92 89.88 8.33 16.65
C LEU A 92 89.26 7.67 15.40
N GLU A 93 89.99 7.63 14.28
CA GLU A 93 89.51 6.96 13.07
C GLU A 93 89.24 5.48 13.32
N GLN A 94 90.11 4.81 14.09
CA GLN A 94 89.96 3.40 14.45
C GLN A 94 88.71 3.15 15.30
N GLN A 95 88.40 4.05 16.23
CA GLN A 95 87.18 4.01 17.05
C GLN A 95 85.94 4.20 16.18
N PHE A 96 85.93 5.23 15.33
CA PHE A 96 84.82 5.51 14.42
C PHE A 96 84.58 4.37 13.43
N PHE A 97 85.64 3.81 12.85
CA PHE A 97 85.55 2.65 11.96
C PHE A 97 84.86 1.46 12.64
N ARG A 98 85.23 1.14 13.88
CA ARG A 98 84.60 0.05 14.65
C ARG A 98 83.12 0.32 14.93
N GLN A 99 82.76 1.56 15.23
CA GLN A 99 81.37 1.94 15.47
C GLN A 99 80.53 1.86 14.19
N VAL A 100 81.03 2.39 13.06
CA VAL A 100 80.36 2.28 11.75
C VAL A 100 80.24 0.82 11.28
N GLN A 101 81.21 -0.03 11.64
CA GLN A 101 81.15 -1.47 11.38
C GLN A 101 80.12 -2.18 12.28
N ALA A 102 80.03 -1.80 13.56
CA ALA A 102 79.13 -2.42 14.54
C ALA A 102 77.67 -1.98 14.41
N PHE A 103 77.42 -0.76 13.92
CA PHE A 103 76.09 -0.17 13.78
C PHE A 103 75.79 0.11 12.31
N PRO A 104 75.15 -0.83 11.59
CA PRO A 104 74.85 -0.67 10.17
C PRO A 104 73.96 0.52 9.82
N SER A 105 73.25 1.12 10.78
CA SER A 105 72.41 2.31 10.61
C SER A 105 73.20 3.62 10.59
N ILE A 106 74.43 3.64 11.10
CA ILE A 106 75.25 4.85 11.14
C ILE A 106 75.82 5.16 9.77
N THR A 107 75.57 6.37 9.28
CA THR A 107 76.14 6.84 8.02
C THR A 107 77.58 7.29 8.21
N THR A 108 77.85 8.19 9.17
CA THR A 108 79.20 8.70 9.43
C THR A 108 79.44 9.00 10.91
N MET A 109 80.71 9.02 11.30
CA MET A 109 81.24 9.57 12.55
C MET A 109 82.48 10.38 12.22
N ASN A 110 82.57 11.61 12.73
CA ASN A 110 83.69 12.49 12.46
C ASN A 110 84.04 13.39 13.65
N PHE A 111 85.32 13.73 13.76
CA PHE A 111 85.83 14.71 14.71
C PHE A 111 86.71 15.72 14.00
N ALA A 112 86.47 17.00 14.26
CA ALA A 112 87.33 18.10 13.79
C ALA A 112 87.83 18.94 14.94
N ASN A 113 89.14 19.21 14.97
CA ASN A 113 89.78 20.02 16.00
C ASN A 113 89.69 21.53 15.69
N THR A 114 90.15 22.35 16.63
CA THR A 114 90.24 23.82 16.49
C THR A 114 91.23 24.32 15.44
N SER A 115 92.14 23.46 14.97
CA SER A 115 93.04 23.76 13.85
C SER A 115 92.36 23.57 12.49
N GLY A 116 91.19 22.94 12.47
CA GLY A 116 90.41 22.62 11.27
C GLY A 116 90.82 21.30 10.60
N GLU A 117 91.64 20.51 11.28
CA GLU A 117 91.95 19.14 10.90
C GLU A 117 90.77 18.23 11.27
N ILE A 118 90.49 17.24 10.43
CA ILE A 118 89.35 16.33 10.59
C ILE A 118 89.75 14.88 10.32
N VAL A 119 89.13 13.96 11.05
CA VAL A 119 89.16 12.53 10.77
C VAL A 119 87.76 11.93 10.91
N ALA A 120 87.48 10.89 10.12
CA ALA A 120 86.16 10.30 10.07
C ALA A 120 86.15 8.88 9.50
N ALA A 121 85.08 8.16 9.82
CA ALA A 121 84.69 6.92 9.17
C ALA A 121 83.20 6.98 8.82
N GLY A 122 82.81 6.30 7.76
CA GLY A 122 81.42 6.26 7.32
C GLY A 122 81.19 5.23 6.24
N ARG A 123 79.94 5.12 5.78
CA ARG A 123 79.51 4.11 4.83
C ARG A 123 78.97 4.77 3.56
N ASP A 124 79.55 4.40 2.42
CA ASP A 124 79.04 4.83 1.12
C ASP A 124 77.87 3.94 0.69
N ARG A 125 76.68 4.22 1.21
CA ARG A 125 75.47 3.41 0.95
C ARG A 125 74.98 3.48 -0.49
N PHE A 126 75.23 4.59 -1.17
CA PHE A 126 74.62 4.91 -2.46
C PHE A 126 75.59 4.76 -3.63
N GLY A 127 76.83 4.35 -3.37
CA GLY A 127 77.87 4.29 -4.40
C GLY A 127 78.21 5.69 -4.93
N LEU A 128 78.28 6.66 -4.03
CA LEU A 128 78.72 8.03 -4.32
C LEU A 128 80.16 8.06 -4.83
N PHE A 129 80.94 7.06 -4.46
CA PHE A 129 82.32 6.87 -4.90
C PHE A 129 82.42 5.66 -5.85
N PRO A 130 83.50 5.56 -6.65
CA PRO A 130 83.71 4.44 -7.57
C PRO A 130 84.17 3.16 -6.83
N ILE A 131 83.34 2.69 -5.90
CA ILE A 131 83.46 1.50 -5.07
C ILE A 131 82.07 0.83 -4.92
N PRO A 132 82.00 -0.45 -4.51
CA PRO A 132 80.71 -1.09 -4.26
C PRO A 132 79.89 -0.32 -3.22
N PRO A 133 78.56 -0.18 -3.40
CA PRO A 133 77.68 0.38 -2.39
C PRO A 133 77.79 -0.38 -1.06
N ASP A 134 77.46 0.31 0.02
CA ASP A 134 77.53 -0.17 1.41
C ASP A 134 78.97 -0.43 1.92
N THR A 135 79.99 0.01 1.18
CA THR A 135 81.40 -0.10 1.61
C THR A 135 81.73 0.97 2.65
N ILE A 136 82.46 0.58 3.71
CA ILE A 136 83.01 1.53 4.69
C ILE A 136 84.19 2.27 4.08
N VAL A 137 84.19 3.59 4.25
CA VAL A 137 85.25 4.51 3.84
C VAL A 137 85.72 5.30 5.05
N THR A 138 87.00 5.64 5.08
CA THR A 138 87.53 6.63 6.03
C THR A 138 87.97 7.88 5.29
N TRP A 139 87.96 9.02 5.94
CA TRP A 139 88.51 10.24 5.36
C TRP A 139 89.17 11.10 6.40
N ASP A 140 90.16 11.85 5.93
CA ASP A 140 90.84 12.85 6.71
C ASP A 140 91.03 14.12 5.90
N ALA A 141 91.28 15.21 6.61
CA ALA A 141 91.86 16.41 6.05
C ALA A 141 92.78 17.00 7.14
N LEU A 142 94.08 16.73 7.01
CA LEU A 142 95.11 17.08 8.00
C LEU A 142 96.03 18.19 7.47
N GLY A 143 96.66 18.94 8.38
CA GLY A 143 97.54 20.06 8.05
C GLY A 143 96.82 21.40 7.85
N ASP A 144 97.52 22.36 7.24
CA ASP A 144 97.07 23.76 7.13
C ASP A 144 95.76 23.91 6.33
N VAL A 145 94.85 24.73 6.86
CA VAL A 145 93.54 25.02 6.25
C VAL A 145 93.66 26.22 5.29
N PRO A 146 93.04 26.18 4.09
CA PRO A 146 92.16 25.14 3.60
C PRO A 146 92.95 23.90 3.13
N ASN A 147 92.51 22.72 3.58
CA ASN A 147 93.20 21.46 3.36
C ASN A 147 92.52 20.64 2.24
N ILE A 148 93.13 19.50 1.88
CA ILE A 148 92.55 18.57 0.91
C ILE A 148 91.94 17.41 1.70
N ARG A 149 90.61 17.28 1.67
CA ARG A 149 89.92 16.14 2.27
C ARG A 149 90.03 14.93 1.36
N ARG A 150 90.56 13.82 1.84
CA ARG A 150 90.79 12.59 1.06
C ARG A 150 89.96 11.44 1.61
N PHE A 151 89.22 10.77 0.73
CA PHE A 151 88.43 9.59 1.06
C PHE A 151 89.18 8.34 0.65
N TYR A 152 89.26 7.37 1.55
CA TYR A 152 89.99 6.12 1.40
C TYR A 152 89.02 4.94 1.44
N GLN A 153 89.14 4.04 0.47
CA GLN A 153 88.60 2.70 0.60
C GLN A 153 89.44 1.93 1.61
N VAL A 154 88.81 1.26 2.56
CA VAL A 154 89.47 0.43 3.57
C VAL A 154 89.01 -1.02 3.48
N ASP A 155 89.83 -1.95 3.98
CA ASP A 155 89.43 -3.35 4.19
C ASP A 155 88.71 -3.55 5.54
N GLU A 156 88.31 -4.79 5.84
CA GLU A 156 87.63 -5.15 7.11
C GLU A 156 88.45 -4.84 8.37
N ARG A 157 89.75 -4.60 8.22
CA ARG A 157 90.71 -4.29 9.30
C ARG A 157 91.14 -2.81 9.27
N ARG A 158 90.46 -1.95 8.50
CA ARG A 158 90.77 -0.51 8.32
C ARG A 158 92.05 -0.22 7.50
N ASN A 159 92.66 -1.20 6.84
CA ASN A 159 93.84 -0.89 6.02
C ASN A 159 93.41 -0.07 4.79
N ARG A 160 93.96 1.13 4.63
CA ARG A 160 93.69 2.01 3.48
C ARG A 160 94.23 1.38 2.20
N LEU A 161 93.35 1.09 1.26
CA LEU A 161 93.67 0.44 -0.01
C LEU A 161 93.98 1.46 -1.12
N LYS A 162 93.09 2.44 -1.30
CA LYS A 162 93.23 3.50 -2.31
C LYS A 162 92.41 4.75 -1.95
N VAL A 163 92.82 5.90 -2.49
CA VAL A 163 92.00 7.12 -2.47
C VAL A 163 90.90 7.00 -3.52
N VAL A 164 89.65 7.22 -3.12
CA VAL A 164 88.46 7.10 -3.99
C VAL A 164 87.87 8.45 -4.39
N HIS A 165 88.09 9.49 -3.57
CA HIS A 165 87.62 10.84 -3.84
C HIS A 165 88.46 11.86 -3.07
N THR A 166 88.53 13.08 -3.59
CA THR A 166 89.20 14.21 -2.91
C THR A 166 88.38 15.48 -3.04
N THR A 167 88.22 16.21 -1.95
CA THR A 167 87.60 17.54 -1.93
C THR A 167 88.69 18.58 -1.66
N PRO A 168 89.10 19.40 -2.66
CA PRO A 168 90.05 20.49 -2.43
C PRO A 168 89.40 21.63 -1.65
N GLU A 169 90.23 22.52 -1.09
CA GLU A 169 89.81 23.72 -0.36
C GLU A 169 88.84 23.45 0.81
N PHE A 170 88.98 22.29 1.48
CA PHE A 170 88.12 21.94 2.60
C PHE A 170 88.48 22.76 3.85
N ASN A 171 87.45 23.25 4.54
CA ASN A 171 87.59 23.97 5.80
C ASN A 171 86.47 23.54 6.76
N ALA A 172 86.82 22.78 7.80
CA ALA A 172 85.88 22.30 8.81
C ALA A 172 85.18 23.46 9.53
N HIS A 173 85.90 24.55 9.82
CA HIS A 173 85.34 25.71 10.51
C HIS A 173 84.21 26.38 9.73
N GLN A 174 84.19 26.31 8.41
CA GLN A 174 83.13 26.92 7.61
C GLN A 174 81.89 26.02 7.48
N ARG A 175 81.93 24.79 8.01
CA ARG A 175 80.81 23.86 7.92
C ARG A 175 79.75 24.18 8.95
N ILE A 176 78.50 23.99 8.56
CA ILE A 176 77.33 24.32 9.40
C ILE A 176 77.32 23.53 10.71
N TRP A 177 77.66 22.23 10.68
CA TRP A 177 77.75 21.40 11.88
C TRP A 177 78.81 21.91 12.86
N TYR A 178 79.95 22.43 12.37
CA TYR A 178 81.01 22.94 13.24
C TYR A 178 80.58 24.24 13.93
N GLN A 179 79.98 25.17 13.17
CA GLN A 179 79.50 26.44 13.71
C GLN A 179 78.38 26.22 14.74
N ILE A 180 77.40 25.38 14.42
CA ILE A 180 76.30 25.06 15.33
C ILE A 180 76.80 24.41 16.62
N ALA A 181 77.71 23.45 16.54
CA ALA A 181 78.25 22.79 17.72
C ALA A 181 79.08 23.73 18.59
N LYS A 182 79.88 24.61 17.98
CA LYS A 182 80.70 25.58 18.70
C LYS A 182 79.85 26.57 19.51
N ASP A 183 78.69 26.95 18.98
CA ASP A 183 77.78 27.88 19.63
C ASP A 183 76.81 27.18 20.63
N ALA A 184 76.69 25.85 20.54
CA ALA A 184 75.91 25.02 21.45
C ALA A 184 76.77 24.54 22.64
N ASN A 185 76.14 24.27 23.79
CA ASN A 185 76.82 23.69 24.97
C ASN A 185 76.52 22.19 25.16
N GLN A 186 75.57 21.65 24.39
CA GLN A 186 75.05 20.29 24.51
C GLN A 186 74.87 19.69 23.10
N PRO A 187 74.72 18.35 22.98
CA PRO A 187 74.38 17.73 21.71
C PRO A 187 73.13 18.36 21.09
N ASN A 188 73.17 18.60 19.79
CA ASN A 188 72.09 19.25 19.06
C ASN A 188 72.04 18.77 17.61
N TRP A 189 70.85 18.76 17.02
CA TRP A 189 70.72 18.53 15.58
C TRP A 189 71.00 19.79 14.79
N THR A 190 71.69 19.66 13.66
CA THR A 190 71.74 20.74 12.66
C THR A 190 70.40 20.86 11.94
N PRO A 191 70.09 22.01 11.32
CA PRO A 191 69.16 22.03 10.20
C PRO A 191 69.65 21.07 9.11
N ILE A 192 68.74 20.57 8.27
CA ILE A 192 69.12 19.75 7.13
C ILE A 192 69.86 20.62 6.09
N PHE A 193 71.02 20.15 5.65
CA PHE A 193 71.88 20.88 4.71
C PHE A 193 72.42 19.95 3.61
N PRO A 194 72.76 20.50 2.44
CA PRO A 194 73.41 19.73 1.39
C PRO A 194 74.87 19.40 1.73
N VAL A 195 75.26 18.16 1.48
CA VAL A 195 76.64 17.72 1.70
C VAL A 195 77.55 18.35 0.64
N LEU A 196 78.73 18.81 1.06
CA LEU A 196 79.66 19.53 0.19
C LEU A 196 80.06 18.69 -1.02
N ASN A 197 79.78 19.21 -2.23
CA ASN A 197 80.10 18.61 -3.53
C ASN A 197 79.54 17.19 -3.75
N LEU A 198 78.50 16.81 -3.01
CA LEU A 198 77.79 15.53 -3.19
C LEU A 198 76.29 15.80 -3.37
N PRO A 199 75.60 15.06 -4.25
CA PRO A 199 74.18 15.27 -4.56
C PRO A 199 73.28 14.60 -3.51
N ILE A 200 73.54 14.87 -2.23
CA ILE A 200 72.83 14.29 -1.09
C ILE A 200 72.64 15.34 0.00
N ALA A 201 71.60 15.15 0.82
CA ALA A 201 71.30 16.01 1.96
C ALA A 201 71.46 15.25 3.28
N SER A 202 71.87 15.96 4.31
CA SER A 202 72.10 15.36 5.62
C SER A 202 71.60 16.24 6.75
N ILE A 203 71.23 15.58 7.84
CA ILE A 203 71.11 16.15 9.16
C ILE A 203 72.19 15.55 10.06
N THR A 204 72.83 16.37 10.89
CA THR A 204 73.98 15.95 11.68
C THR A 204 73.69 16.12 13.17
N MET A 205 73.90 15.07 13.94
CA MET A 205 73.98 15.15 15.40
C MET A 205 75.38 15.61 15.77
N THR A 206 75.50 16.74 16.46
CA THR A 206 76.80 17.35 16.71
C THR A 206 76.92 17.84 18.15
N THR A 207 78.14 17.82 18.69
CA THR A 207 78.45 18.30 20.04
C THR A 207 79.82 18.97 20.07
N PRO A 208 79.99 20.06 20.84
CA PRO A 208 81.31 20.56 21.17
C PRO A 208 82.03 19.56 22.10
N ILE A 209 83.37 19.57 22.05
CA ILE A 209 84.24 18.82 22.95
C ILE A 209 85.05 19.81 23.79
N TYR A 210 84.99 19.67 25.11
CA TYR A 210 85.76 20.49 26.04
C TYR A 210 86.75 19.63 26.85
N VAL A 211 88.03 20.00 26.83
CA VAL A 211 89.05 19.35 27.66
C VAL A 211 89.64 20.41 28.58
N ASN A 212 89.56 20.19 29.90
CA ASN A 212 89.94 21.19 30.92
C ASN A 212 89.24 22.55 30.71
N GLU A 213 87.93 22.53 30.43
CA GLU A 213 87.08 23.70 30.16
C GLU A 213 87.44 24.51 28.89
N GLU A 214 88.43 24.06 28.11
CA GLU A 214 88.79 24.68 26.83
C GLU A 214 88.10 23.95 25.67
N PHE A 215 87.53 24.70 24.74
CA PHE A 215 86.95 24.14 23.52
C PHE A 215 88.05 23.56 22.62
N ARG A 216 87.96 22.28 22.27
CA ARG A 216 89.01 21.57 21.51
C ARG A 216 88.58 21.07 20.14
N GLY A 217 87.29 21.09 19.85
CA GLY A 217 86.77 20.64 18.57
C GLY A 217 85.31 20.26 18.63
N VAL A 218 84.86 19.64 17.55
CA VAL A 218 83.48 19.22 17.34
C VAL A 218 83.47 17.76 16.94
N LEU A 219 82.62 16.99 17.62
CA LEU A 219 82.32 15.61 17.29
C LEU A 219 80.93 15.55 16.67
N SER A 220 80.78 14.78 15.59
CA SER A 220 79.52 14.70 14.85
C SER A 220 79.24 13.32 14.27
N SER A 221 77.96 13.03 14.05
CA SER A 221 77.47 11.88 13.29
C SER A 221 76.41 12.34 12.30
N ASP A 222 76.64 12.06 11.01
CA ASP A 222 75.70 12.44 9.95
C ASP A 222 74.65 11.35 9.75
N VAL A 223 73.43 11.79 9.47
CA VAL A 223 72.30 10.98 9.01
C VAL A 223 71.90 11.49 7.63
N LEU A 224 71.87 10.60 6.64
CA LEU A 224 71.45 10.95 5.29
C LEU A 224 69.93 10.92 5.17
N LEU A 225 69.36 11.86 4.44
CA LEU A 225 67.91 11.89 4.19
C LEU A 225 67.47 10.71 3.31
N GLU A 226 68.36 10.23 2.46
CA GLU A 226 68.13 9.06 1.62
C GLU A 226 67.97 7.78 2.46
N ASP A 227 68.62 7.70 3.63
CA ASP A 227 68.41 6.59 4.58
C ASP A 227 66.98 6.62 5.15
N LEU A 228 66.46 7.83 5.40
CA LEU A 228 65.06 8.02 5.80
C LEU A 228 64.09 7.68 4.67
N ASN A 229 64.42 8.00 3.42
CA ASN A 229 63.63 7.59 2.25
C ASN A 229 63.52 6.06 2.13
N ILE A 230 64.64 5.34 2.23
CA ILE A 230 64.66 3.87 2.19
C ILE A 230 63.88 3.28 3.37
N PHE A 231 64.05 3.88 4.55
CA PHE A 231 63.29 3.49 5.74
C PHE A 231 61.77 3.58 5.49
N LEU A 232 61.30 4.70 4.93
CA LEU A 232 59.88 4.91 4.64
C LEU A 232 59.37 4.05 3.48
N SER A 233 60.19 3.79 2.45
CA SER A 233 59.77 2.97 1.30
C SER A 233 59.55 1.49 1.64
N ASN A 234 60.18 1.01 2.72
CA ASN A 234 60.04 -0.37 3.20
C ASN A 234 58.82 -0.59 4.11
N LEU A 235 57.97 0.43 4.30
CA LEU A 235 56.75 0.33 5.08
C LEU A 235 55.61 -0.27 4.25
N GLU A 236 55.22 -1.50 4.56
CA GLU A 236 54.01 -2.12 4.00
C GLU A 236 52.82 -1.89 4.93
N PHE A 237 51.93 -0.96 4.56
CA PHE A 237 50.71 -0.68 5.33
C PHE A 237 49.47 -0.53 4.45
N SER A 238 49.61 -0.13 3.19
CA SER A 238 48.50 -0.12 2.23
C SER A 238 49.01 -0.35 0.79
N LYS A 239 48.09 -0.58 -0.16
CA LYS A 239 48.45 -0.91 -1.55
C LYS A 239 49.01 0.28 -2.32
N SER A 240 48.48 1.48 -2.03
CA SER A 240 48.84 2.71 -2.76
C SER A 240 48.97 3.95 -1.86
N GLY A 241 48.97 3.75 -0.55
CA GLY A 241 49.22 4.79 0.44
C GLY A 241 50.69 5.17 0.50
N GLN A 242 50.95 6.35 1.03
CA GLN A 242 52.29 6.92 1.14
C GLN A 242 52.51 7.49 2.53
N VAL A 243 53.76 7.49 2.95
CA VAL A 243 54.22 8.22 4.14
C VAL A 243 55.32 9.17 3.74
N PHE A 244 55.24 10.40 4.20
CA PHE A 244 56.30 11.38 4.05
C PHE A 244 56.40 12.26 5.29
N ILE A 245 57.59 12.83 5.48
CA ILE A 245 57.93 13.64 6.66
C ILE A 245 58.22 15.05 6.18
N LEU A 246 57.64 16.04 6.86
CA LEU A 246 57.80 17.46 6.56
C LEU A 246 58.47 18.20 7.71
N GLU A 247 59.25 19.22 7.41
CA GLU A 247 59.56 20.28 8.39
C GLU A 247 58.35 21.20 8.55
N ASN A 248 58.30 21.97 9.65
CA ASN A 248 57.26 22.99 9.86
C ASN A 248 57.18 24.06 8.73
N SER A 249 58.26 24.22 7.95
CA SER A 249 58.29 25.07 6.75
C SER A 249 57.56 24.50 5.53
N GLY A 250 57.12 23.23 5.59
CA GLY A 250 56.54 22.48 4.47
C GLY A 250 57.58 21.83 3.55
N ASN A 251 58.87 21.93 3.87
CA ASN A 251 59.92 21.25 3.12
C ASN A 251 59.95 19.75 3.43
N LEU A 252 60.19 18.95 2.39
CA LEU A 252 60.26 17.50 2.48
C LEU A 252 61.54 17.08 3.22
N VAL A 253 61.40 16.26 4.27
CA VAL A 253 62.50 15.59 4.96
C VAL A 253 62.76 14.24 4.31
N ALA A 254 61.71 13.44 4.14
CA ALA A 254 61.79 12.12 3.54
C ALA A 254 60.41 11.68 2.99
N THR A 255 60.41 10.73 2.06
CA THR A 255 59.18 10.15 1.48
C THR A 255 59.35 8.68 1.11
N SER A 256 58.27 7.91 1.23
CA SER A 256 58.21 6.51 0.81
C SER A 256 58.30 6.32 -0.72
N THR A 257 58.22 7.39 -1.51
CA THR A 257 58.32 7.35 -2.98
C THR A 257 59.75 7.36 -3.50
N LEU A 258 60.74 7.51 -2.61
CA LEU A 258 62.17 7.68 -2.93
C LEU A 258 62.49 8.95 -3.75
N GLU A 259 61.57 9.92 -3.82
CA GLU A 259 61.85 11.24 -4.38
C GLU A 259 62.92 11.94 -3.54
N GLN A 260 63.85 12.61 -4.22
CA GLN A 260 64.92 13.34 -3.55
C GLN A 260 64.34 14.61 -2.91
N PRO A 261 64.59 14.86 -1.62
CA PRO A 261 64.04 16.01 -0.89
C PRO A 261 64.75 17.35 -1.22
N PHE A 262 65.35 17.45 -2.40
CA PHE A 262 66.05 18.61 -2.91
C PHE A 262 66.04 18.66 -4.44
N ILE A 263 66.25 19.86 -4.98
CA ILE A 263 66.34 20.15 -6.40
C ILE A 263 67.74 20.69 -6.70
N GLU A 264 68.33 20.27 -7.83
CA GLU A 264 69.52 20.91 -8.40
C GLU A 264 69.13 22.28 -8.99
N ASN A 265 69.63 23.38 -8.42
CA ASN A 265 69.38 24.71 -9.00
C ASN A 265 70.07 24.85 -10.37
N ILE A 266 69.41 25.60 -11.27
CA ILE A 266 69.92 26.02 -12.58
C ILE A 266 71.32 26.61 -12.39
N ASN A 267 72.30 26.03 -13.09
CA ASN A 267 73.76 26.23 -13.00
C ASN A 267 74.56 25.25 -12.10
N GLY A 268 73.93 24.24 -11.49
CA GLY A 268 74.63 23.06 -10.95
C GLY A 268 75.42 23.26 -9.64
N ILE A 269 75.21 24.37 -8.92
CA ILE A 269 76.08 24.77 -7.79
C ILE A 269 75.36 24.80 -6.42
N LYS A 270 74.03 24.70 -6.35
CA LYS A 270 73.33 24.73 -5.04
C LYS A 270 72.12 23.80 -5.01
N LEU A 271 72.20 22.81 -4.13
CA LEU A 271 71.08 21.96 -3.70
C LEU A 271 70.10 22.82 -2.88
N VAL A 272 68.85 22.90 -3.34
CA VAL A 272 67.75 23.65 -2.69
C VAL A 272 66.76 22.64 -2.13
N ARG A 273 66.29 22.83 -0.90
CA ARG A 273 65.28 21.94 -0.29
C ARG A 273 63.99 21.94 -1.10
N LEU A 274 63.42 20.76 -1.32
CA LEU A 274 62.17 20.58 -2.04
C LEU A 274 60.99 20.88 -1.10
N ASN A 275 60.11 21.81 -1.49
CA ASN A 275 58.85 21.97 -0.79
C ASN A 275 57.87 20.88 -1.23
N ALA A 276 57.11 20.29 -0.30
CA ALA A 276 56.23 19.18 -0.65
C ALA A 276 55.12 19.55 -1.63
N VAL A 277 54.73 20.82 -1.72
CA VAL A 277 53.76 21.29 -2.75
C VAL A 277 54.35 21.35 -4.16
N GLU A 278 55.67 21.29 -4.29
CA GLU A 278 56.42 21.30 -5.55
C GLU A 278 56.92 19.89 -5.94
N SER A 279 56.56 18.87 -5.16
CA SER A 279 56.90 17.46 -5.43
C SER A 279 56.44 17.00 -6.81
N ASP A 280 57.29 16.22 -7.49
CA ASP A 280 56.99 15.52 -8.73
C ASP A 280 56.05 14.32 -8.48
N ASP A 281 55.99 13.80 -7.26
CA ASP A 281 54.98 12.82 -6.86
C ASP A 281 53.63 13.50 -6.64
N TRP A 282 52.69 13.14 -7.51
CA TRP A 282 51.37 13.76 -7.54
C TRP A 282 50.60 13.62 -6.21
N LEU A 283 50.71 12.51 -5.50
CA LEU A 283 49.96 12.27 -4.27
C LEU A 283 50.59 13.05 -3.10
N THR A 284 51.92 13.09 -3.02
CA THR A 284 52.67 13.94 -2.09
C THR A 284 52.30 15.41 -2.29
N GLN A 285 52.37 15.91 -3.52
CA GLN A 285 52.00 17.28 -3.88
C GLN A 285 50.55 17.62 -3.51
N THR A 286 49.59 16.78 -3.93
CA THR A 286 48.16 17.05 -3.69
C THR A 286 47.84 17.01 -2.20
N THR A 287 48.45 16.09 -1.46
CA THR A 287 48.28 15.98 -0.01
C THR A 287 48.88 17.18 0.71
N ALA A 288 50.07 17.63 0.31
CA ALA A 288 50.71 18.83 0.86
C ALA A 288 49.84 20.09 0.62
N GLN A 289 49.28 20.26 -0.57
CA GLN A 289 48.34 21.34 -0.87
C GLN A 289 47.08 21.25 0.00
N ALA A 290 46.50 20.06 0.16
CA ALA A 290 45.33 19.85 1.01
C ALA A 290 45.63 20.14 2.49
N LEU A 291 46.82 19.76 2.98
CA LEU A 291 47.27 20.04 4.34
C LEU A 291 47.42 21.55 4.60
N LEU A 292 48.00 22.30 3.67
CA LEU A 292 48.09 23.76 3.77
C LEU A 292 46.70 24.42 3.85
N HIS A 293 45.75 23.96 3.03
CA HIS A 293 44.37 24.45 3.08
C HIS A 293 43.66 24.06 4.39
N GLN A 294 43.89 22.85 4.90
CA GLN A 294 43.29 22.38 6.16
C GLN A 294 43.85 23.12 7.38
N GLY A 295 45.16 23.41 7.40
CA GLY A 295 45.81 24.15 8.48
C GLY A 295 45.29 25.58 8.64
N GLN A 296 44.72 26.18 7.58
CA GLN A 296 44.01 27.47 7.68
C GLN A 296 42.63 27.35 8.37
N ASN A 297 42.04 26.16 8.38
CA ASN A 297 40.66 25.90 8.80
C ASN A 297 40.54 25.15 10.14
N GLY A 298 41.65 24.70 10.74
CA GLY A 298 41.65 24.05 12.06
C GLY A 298 42.53 22.79 12.13
N ASP A 299 42.00 21.72 12.73
CA ASP A 299 42.74 20.49 13.02
C ASP A 299 43.24 19.77 11.75
N THR A 300 44.54 19.51 11.71
CA THR A 300 45.26 18.81 10.64
C THR A 300 45.55 17.35 10.98
N ARG A 301 45.23 16.88 12.19
CA ARG A 301 45.57 15.51 12.64
C ARG A 301 44.85 14.43 11.87
N ASN A 302 43.58 14.62 11.55
CA ASN A 302 42.77 13.65 10.83
C ASN A 302 41.78 14.37 9.92
N PHE A 303 41.96 14.22 8.61
CA PHE A 303 41.04 14.79 7.64
C PHE A 303 40.98 13.94 6.38
N SER A 304 40.05 14.29 5.50
CA SER A 304 39.95 13.68 4.19
C SER A 304 39.72 14.74 3.14
N PHE A 305 40.29 14.56 1.96
CA PHE A 305 40.07 15.44 0.82
C PHE A 305 39.67 14.61 -0.41
N VAL A 306 39.07 15.27 -1.40
CA VAL A 306 38.69 14.63 -2.66
C VAL A 306 39.51 15.26 -3.77
N SER A 307 40.23 14.42 -4.50
CA SER A 307 40.99 14.84 -5.68
C SER A 307 40.79 13.84 -6.82
N ASN A 308 41.21 14.22 -8.03
CA ASN A 308 41.22 13.30 -9.16
C ASN A 308 42.26 12.21 -8.88
N ALA A 309 42.01 10.96 -9.26
CA ALA A 309 43.01 9.90 -9.12
C ALA A 309 44.31 10.24 -9.88
N PRO A 310 45.46 9.66 -9.48
CA PRO A 310 46.74 9.95 -10.10
C PRO A 310 46.67 9.76 -11.63
N PRO A 311 47.41 10.56 -12.41
CA PRO A 311 47.39 10.49 -13.87
C PRO A 311 47.64 9.09 -14.45
N LYS A 312 48.38 8.25 -13.72
CA LYS A 312 48.79 6.90 -14.13
C LYS A 312 47.77 5.80 -13.81
N THR A 313 46.85 5.99 -12.86
CA THR A 313 46.05 4.86 -12.31
C THR A 313 44.55 4.91 -12.59
N GLN A 314 43.98 6.05 -13.00
CA GLN A 314 42.61 6.18 -13.58
C GLN A 314 42.31 7.67 -13.88
N GLN A 315 42.74 8.18 -15.04
CA GLN A 315 42.53 9.59 -15.42
C GLN A 315 41.07 10.04 -15.22
N GLY A 316 40.88 11.10 -14.43
CA GLY A 316 39.62 11.83 -14.31
C GLY A 316 38.61 11.30 -13.29
N LYS A 317 38.88 10.18 -12.60
CA LYS A 317 37.97 9.66 -11.58
C LYS A 317 38.28 10.31 -10.22
N ARG A 318 37.34 11.10 -9.68
CA ARG A 318 37.46 11.64 -8.31
C ARG A 318 37.42 10.50 -7.30
N GLN A 319 38.33 10.53 -6.34
CA GLN A 319 38.32 9.64 -5.18
C GLN A 319 38.68 10.42 -3.91
N ARG A 320 38.26 9.89 -2.76
CA ARG A 320 38.61 10.44 -1.46
C ARG A 320 39.96 9.86 -1.00
N TYR A 321 40.73 10.68 -0.31
CA TYR A 321 41.98 10.34 0.35
C TYR A 321 41.83 10.63 1.83
N PHE A 322 42.26 9.70 2.67
CA PHE A 322 42.35 9.87 4.11
C PHE A 322 43.76 10.30 4.46
N VAL A 323 43.89 11.28 5.35
CA VAL A 323 45.17 11.84 5.79
C VAL A 323 45.20 11.86 7.31
N ASN A 324 46.26 11.32 7.88
CA ASN A 324 46.62 11.47 9.27
C ASN A 324 47.96 12.20 9.39
N THR A 325 48.09 13.07 10.39
CA THR A 325 49.37 13.70 10.71
C THR A 325 49.78 13.45 12.15
N VAL A 326 51.04 13.07 12.35
CA VAL A 326 51.64 12.80 13.65
C VAL A 326 52.82 13.75 13.85
N PRO A 327 52.79 14.65 14.83
CA PRO A 327 53.93 15.50 15.13
C PRO A 327 55.07 14.66 15.71
N TYR A 328 56.29 14.91 15.26
CA TYR A 328 57.51 14.29 15.72
C TYR A 328 58.44 15.36 16.27
N GLN A 329 58.63 15.37 17.59
CA GLN A 329 59.48 16.34 18.28
C GLN A 329 60.41 15.61 19.24
N ASP A 330 61.68 16.02 19.25
CA ASP A 330 62.67 15.51 20.21
C ASP A 330 63.20 16.63 21.12
N LYS A 331 63.92 16.24 22.18
CA LYS A 331 64.54 17.17 23.13
C LYS A 331 65.72 17.97 22.53
N ASP A 332 66.21 17.54 21.37
CA ASP A 332 67.43 18.00 20.71
C ASP A 332 67.11 18.87 19.48
N GLY A 333 65.87 19.37 19.37
CA GLY A 333 65.49 20.44 18.45
C GLY A 333 64.79 20.01 17.15
N LEU A 334 64.47 18.72 16.96
CA LEU A 334 63.68 18.28 15.81
C LEU A 334 62.21 18.66 15.98
N ASP A 335 61.62 19.21 14.90
CA ASP A 335 60.20 19.53 14.80
C ASP A 335 59.71 19.17 13.40
N TRP A 336 59.29 17.92 13.25
CA TRP A 336 58.82 17.35 12.00
C TRP A 336 57.36 16.92 12.10
N LEU A 337 56.74 16.75 10.94
CA LEU A 337 55.36 16.27 10.80
C LEU A 337 55.36 15.03 9.91
N ILE A 338 55.01 13.89 10.47
CA ILE A 338 54.80 12.65 9.73
C ILE A 338 53.40 12.72 9.13
N VAL A 339 53.30 12.55 7.81
CA VAL A 339 52.04 12.56 7.07
C VAL A 339 51.82 11.18 6.48
N VAL A 340 50.70 10.56 6.83
CA VAL A 340 50.24 9.29 6.27
C VAL A 340 49.02 9.56 5.41
N VAL A 341 49.06 9.15 4.15
CA VAL A 341 47.93 9.30 3.21
C VAL A 341 47.56 7.96 2.60
N ILE A 342 46.27 7.62 2.63
CA ILE A 342 45.73 6.40 2.03
C ILE A 342 44.52 6.71 1.15
N PRO A 343 44.48 6.23 -0.11
CA PRO A 343 43.29 6.35 -0.96
C PRO A 343 42.13 5.48 -0.44
N GLU A 344 40.89 6.00 -0.49
CA GLU A 344 39.69 5.24 -0.10
C GLU A 344 39.52 3.94 -0.91
N SER A 345 40.01 3.92 -2.16
CA SER A 345 39.95 2.76 -3.04
C SER A 345 40.75 1.56 -2.55
N ASP A 346 41.77 1.74 -1.71
CA ASP A 346 42.54 0.64 -1.12
C ASP A 346 41.65 -0.26 -0.23
N PHE A 347 40.64 0.33 0.41
CA PHE A 347 39.68 -0.37 1.27
C PHE A 347 38.35 -0.66 0.56
N MET A 348 37.87 0.28 -0.24
CA MET A 348 36.53 0.19 -0.84
C MET A 348 36.45 -0.68 -2.09
N ALA A 349 37.57 -1.03 -2.74
CA ALA A 349 37.54 -1.83 -3.98
C ALA A 349 36.77 -3.15 -3.82
N GLU A 350 37.01 -3.88 -2.72
CA GLU A 350 36.33 -5.14 -2.41
C GLU A 350 34.87 -4.91 -2.00
N ILE A 351 34.58 -3.83 -1.27
CA ILE A 351 33.22 -3.47 -0.86
C ILE A 351 32.37 -3.09 -2.07
N TYR A 352 32.91 -2.35 -3.04
CA TYR A 352 32.21 -2.03 -4.28
C TYR A 352 31.95 -3.27 -5.12
N ALA A 353 32.89 -4.22 -5.19
CA ALA A 353 32.68 -5.50 -5.88
C ALA A 353 31.52 -6.27 -5.24
N ASN A 354 31.50 -6.37 -3.90
CA ASN A 354 30.42 -7.02 -3.15
C ASN A 354 29.09 -6.28 -3.29
N THR A 355 29.10 -4.94 -3.30
CA THR A 355 27.89 -4.13 -3.48
C THR A 355 27.22 -4.41 -4.83
N ARG A 356 28.00 -4.62 -5.91
CA ARG A 356 27.45 -5.01 -7.21
C ARG A 356 26.77 -6.38 -7.16
N ILE A 357 27.39 -7.35 -6.47
CA ILE A 357 26.79 -8.67 -6.24
C ILE A 357 25.51 -8.53 -5.42
N THR A 358 25.51 -7.72 -4.36
CA THR A 358 24.30 -7.43 -3.57
C THR A 358 23.19 -6.84 -4.44
N ILE A 359 23.48 -5.81 -5.25
CA ILE A 359 22.49 -5.22 -6.17
C ILE A 359 21.95 -6.26 -7.14
N PHE A 360 22.80 -7.11 -7.71
CA PHE A 360 22.38 -8.18 -8.60
C PHE A 360 21.46 -9.20 -7.89
N LEU A 361 21.84 -9.66 -6.70
CA LEU A 361 21.03 -10.57 -5.88
C LEU A 361 19.68 -9.94 -5.50
N CYS A 362 19.67 -8.64 -5.19
CA CYS A 362 18.46 -7.87 -4.91
C CYS A 362 17.53 -7.80 -6.13
N LEU A 363 18.07 -7.53 -7.33
CA LEU A 363 17.29 -7.53 -8.58
C LEU A 363 16.77 -8.92 -8.92
N LEU A 364 17.58 -9.96 -8.72
CA LEU A 364 17.18 -11.35 -8.91
C LEU A 364 16.05 -11.73 -7.95
N ALA A 365 16.17 -11.38 -6.66
CA ALA A 365 15.13 -11.64 -5.66
C ALA A 365 13.81 -10.92 -6.02
N LEU A 366 13.89 -9.66 -6.48
CA LEU A 366 12.72 -8.92 -6.95
C LEU A 366 12.07 -9.58 -8.17
N LEU A 367 12.87 -10.06 -9.12
CA LEU A 367 12.39 -10.79 -10.30
C LEU A 367 11.70 -12.09 -9.91
N VAL A 368 12.32 -12.89 -9.04
CA VAL A 368 11.74 -14.15 -8.53
C VAL A 368 10.43 -13.88 -7.78
N ALA A 369 10.41 -12.88 -6.90
CA ALA A 369 9.20 -12.48 -6.18
C ALA A 369 8.09 -12.00 -7.12
N THR A 370 8.44 -11.27 -8.19
CA THR A 370 7.49 -10.84 -9.22
C THR A 370 6.90 -12.04 -9.96
N ILE A 371 7.73 -13.01 -10.37
CA ILE A 371 7.28 -14.22 -11.07
C ILE A 371 6.34 -15.03 -10.16
N LEU A 372 6.74 -15.29 -8.91
CA LEU A 372 5.92 -15.99 -7.91
C LEU A 372 4.60 -15.25 -7.66
N GLY A 373 4.64 -13.93 -7.43
CA GLY A 373 3.44 -13.11 -7.22
C GLY A 373 2.48 -13.17 -8.40
N VAL A 374 3.00 -13.12 -9.64
CA VAL A 374 2.19 -13.27 -10.86
C VAL A 374 1.58 -14.66 -10.96
N PHE A 375 2.35 -15.71 -10.66
CA PHE A 375 1.88 -17.08 -10.67
C PHE A 375 0.76 -17.29 -9.64
N THR A 376 0.99 -16.93 -8.38
CA THR A 376 0.01 -17.02 -7.30
C THR A 376 -1.25 -16.21 -7.60
N ALA A 377 -1.12 -14.99 -8.11
CA ALA A 377 -2.28 -14.18 -8.46
C ALA A 377 -3.10 -14.80 -9.60
N ARG A 378 -2.46 -15.44 -10.60
CA ARG A 378 -3.18 -16.18 -11.65
C ARG A 378 -3.86 -17.42 -11.09
N TRP A 379 -3.17 -18.16 -10.23
CA TRP A 379 -3.67 -19.37 -9.59
C TRP A 379 -4.92 -19.13 -8.73
N ILE A 380 -5.03 -17.95 -8.09
CA ILE A 380 -6.20 -17.56 -7.27
C ILE A 380 -7.28 -16.87 -8.12
N THR A 381 -6.91 -15.91 -8.98
CA THR A 381 -7.88 -15.03 -9.65
C THR A 381 -8.64 -15.72 -10.78
N GLN A 382 -8.00 -16.61 -11.55
CA GLN A 382 -8.66 -17.28 -12.68
C GLN A 382 -9.87 -18.13 -12.27
N PRO A 383 -9.81 -19.00 -11.24
CA PRO A 383 -10.97 -19.75 -10.78
C PRO A 383 -12.12 -18.85 -10.31
N ILE A 384 -11.81 -17.79 -9.56
CA ILE A 384 -12.82 -16.84 -9.06
C ILE A 384 -13.54 -16.16 -10.24
N LEU A 385 -12.79 -15.77 -11.28
CA LEU A 385 -13.39 -15.18 -12.48
C LEU A 385 -14.27 -16.18 -13.24
N LYS A 386 -13.84 -17.44 -13.38
CA LYS A 386 -14.66 -18.50 -13.98
C LYS A 386 -15.96 -18.73 -13.21
N LEU A 387 -15.89 -18.79 -11.87
CA LEU A 387 -17.07 -18.96 -11.01
C LEU A 387 -18.02 -17.77 -11.08
N ASN A 388 -17.50 -16.54 -11.11
CA ASN A 388 -18.29 -15.33 -11.33
C ASN A 388 -18.98 -15.35 -12.71
N GLN A 389 -18.29 -15.83 -13.74
CA GLN A 389 -18.87 -15.95 -15.08
C GLN A 389 -19.97 -17.02 -15.12
N ALA A 390 -19.76 -18.18 -14.48
CA ALA A 390 -20.79 -19.21 -14.33
C ALA A 390 -22.04 -18.68 -13.59
N ALA A 391 -21.85 -17.88 -12.52
CA ALA A 391 -22.94 -17.22 -11.82
C ALA A 391 -23.72 -16.22 -12.69
N LYS A 392 -23.03 -15.45 -13.56
CA LYS A 392 -23.70 -14.55 -14.51
C LYS A 392 -24.48 -15.31 -15.57
N ASN A 393 -23.93 -16.40 -16.10
CA ASN A 393 -24.61 -17.24 -17.09
C ASN A 393 -25.86 -17.90 -16.49
N LEU A 394 -25.78 -18.36 -15.23
CA LEU A 394 -26.92 -18.89 -14.47
C LEU A 394 -28.07 -17.87 -14.34
N ARG A 395 -27.73 -16.60 -14.06
CA ARG A 395 -28.71 -15.50 -14.00
C ARG A 395 -29.42 -15.26 -15.33
N GLU A 396 -28.74 -15.51 -16.45
CA GLU A 396 -29.26 -15.29 -17.81
C GLU A 396 -30.00 -16.52 -18.37
N GLY A 397 -30.21 -17.56 -17.55
CA GLY A 397 -30.98 -18.75 -17.92
C GLY A 397 -30.21 -19.74 -18.80
N GLN A 398 -28.89 -19.63 -18.88
CA GLN A 398 -28.04 -20.55 -19.63
C GLN A 398 -27.59 -21.71 -18.74
N TRP A 399 -28.47 -22.71 -18.59
CA TRP A 399 -28.27 -23.86 -17.69
C TRP A 399 -27.35 -24.95 -18.25
N GLU A 400 -27.04 -24.91 -19.55
CA GLU A 400 -26.34 -25.99 -20.28
C GLU A 400 -24.82 -25.90 -20.23
N GLN A 401 -24.25 -24.78 -19.75
CA GLN A 401 -22.85 -24.79 -19.36
C GLN A 401 -22.76 -25.44 -17.99
N GLU A 402 -22.72 -26.77 -17.98
CA GLU A 402 -22.11 -27.54 -16.91
C GLU A 402 -20.84 -26.79 -16.53
N ALA A 403 -20.82 -26.28 -15.30
CA ALA A 403 -19.62 -25.73 -14.74
C ALA A 403 -18.62 -26.87 -14.72
N GLU A 404 -17.82 -27.03 -15.78
CA GLU A 404 -16.56 -27.78 -15.80
C GLU A 404 -15.55 -27.06 -14.88
N VAL A 405 -15.98 -26.64 -13.69
CA VAL A 405 -15.12 -26.52 -12.55
C VAL A 405 -14.88 -27.95 -12.07
N HIS A 406 -14.19 -28.73 -12.92
CA HIS A 406 -13.72 -30.07 -12.60
C HIS A 406 -12.84 -29.98 -11.35
N SER A 407 -13.44 -30.29 -10.21
CA SER A 407 -13.13 -31.33 -9.19
C SER A 407 -11.68 -31.66 -8.79
N SER A 408 -10.66 -31.05 -9.38
CA SER A 408 -9.25 -31.40 -9.07
C SER A 408 -8.63 -30.50 -8.01
N ARG A 409 -9.32 -29.45 -7.55
CA ARG A 409 -8.87 -28.61 -6.42
C ARG A 409 -9.53 -29.06 -5.13
N GLN A 410 -8.71 -29.34 -4.13
CA GLN A 410 -9.12 -29.71 -2.77
C GLN A 410 -8.96 -28.55 -1.78
N ASP A 411 -8.87 -27.31 -2.28
CA ASP A 411 -8.80 -26.10 -1.46
C ASP A 411 -10.19 -25.46 -1.27
N GLU A 412 -10.27 -24.37 -0.51
CA GLU A 412 -11.51 -23.66 -0.18
C GLU A 412 -12.23 -23.13 -1.43
N LEU A 413 -11.47 -22.82 -2.50
CA LEU A 413 -12.05 -22.44 -3.79
C LEU A 413 -12.72 -23.62 -4.50
N GLY A 414 -12.17 -24.83 -4.35
CA GLY A 414 -12.80 -26.07 -4.78
C GLY A 414 -14.12 -26.35 -4.05
N GLU A 415 -14.14 -26.20 -2.72
CA GLU A 415 -15.36 -26.37 -1.91
C GLU A 415 -16.45 -25.35 -2.28
N LEU A 416 -16.07 -24.09 -2.52
CA LEU A 416 -16.99 -23.04 -2.98
C LEU A 416 -17.58 -23.37 -4.36
N ALA A 417 -16.75 -23.86 -5.29
CA ALA A 417 -17.23 -24.28 -6.60
C ALA A 417 -18.22 -25.44 -6.52
N GLN A 418 -17.95 -26.42 -5.66
CA GLN A 418 -18.84 -27.55 -5.43
C GLN A 418 -20.19 -27.12 -4.84
N SER A 419 -20.16 -26.21 -3.86
CA SER A 419 -21.37 -25.65 -3.26
C SER A 419 -22.19 -24.86 -4.28
N PHE A 420 -21.53 -24.06 -5.12
CA PHE A 420 -22.19 -23.33 -6.21
C PHE A 420 -22.84 -24.28 -7.22
N SER A 421 -22.13 -25.32 -7.66
CA SER A 421 -22.66 -26.34 -8.57
C SER A 421 -23.90 -27.02 -7.99
N THR A 422 -23.84 -27.42 -6.71
CA THR A 422 -24.96 -28.03 -6.00
C THR A 422 -26.19 -27.12 -5.97
N MET A 423 -26.01 -25.83 -5.65
CA MET A 423 -27.10 -24.85 -5.68
C MET A 423 -27.68 -24.67 -7.09
N ALA A 424 -26.84 -24.61 -8.13
CA ALA A 424 -27.28 -24.47 -9.51
C ALA A 424 -28.16 -25.66 -9.96
N THR A 425 -27.75 -26.89 -9.63
CA THR A 425 -28.53 -28.11 -9.93
C THR A 425 -29.87 -28.14 -9.19
N GLN A 426 -29.89 -27.77 -7.90
CA GLN A 426 -31.13 -27.70 -7.13
C GLN A 426 -32.11 -26.67 -7.70
N LEU A 427 -31.60 -25.51 -8.11
CA LEU A 427 -32.40 -24.44 -8.69
C LEU A 427 -33.00 -24.86 -10.04
N GLN A 428 -32.20 -25.52 -10.90
CA GLN A 428 -32.68 -26.07 -12.17
C GLN A 428 -33.80 -27.09 -11.97
N ALA A 429 -33.65 -28.00 -11.00
CA ALA A 429 -34.67 -29.00 -10.67
C ALA A 429 -35.96 -28.35 -10.13
N ALA A 430 -35.82 -27.31 -9.30
CA ALA A 430 -36.96 -26.54 -8.80
C ALA A 430 -37.71 -25.82 -9.94
N PHE A 431 -37.00 -25.18 -10.88
CA PHE A 431 -37.62 -24.54 -12.05
C PHE A 431 -38.37 -25.57 -12.92
N LYS A 432 -37.75 -26.72 -13.23
CA LYS A 432 -38.40 -27.78 -14.01
C LYS A 432 -39.66 -28.33 -13.32
N THR A 433 -39.61 -28.52 -12.01
CA THR A 433 -40.76 -28.97 -11.21
C THR A 433 -41.88 -27.92 -11.22
N LEU A 434 -41.52 -26.63 -11.16
CA LEU A 434 -42.48 -25.54 -11.20
C LEU A 434 -43.15 -25.45 -12.58
N GLU A 435 -42.39 -25.53 -13.67
CA GLU A 435 -42.93 -25.56 -15.05
C GLU A 435 -43.92 -26.71 -15.25
N GLN A 436 -43.57 -27.91 -14.75
CA GLN A 436 -44.47 -29.06 -14.82
C GLN A 436 -45.78 -28.81 -14.05
N ARG A 437 -45.71 -28.30 -12.82
CA ARG A 437 -46.90 -27.98 -12.01
C ARG A 437 -47.77 -26.89 -12.67
N VAL A 438 -47.14 -25.87 -13.27
CA VAL A 438 -47.86 -24.83 -14.00
C VAL A 438 -48.58 -25.41 -15.21
N SER A 439 -47.93 -26.31 -15.96
CA SER A 439 -48.53 -26.99 -17.11
C SER A 439 -49.74 -27.86 -16.68
N GLU A 440 -49.57 -28.71 -15.66
CA GLU A 440 -50.63 -29.56 -15.11
C GLU A 440 -51.84 -28.73 -14.65
N ARG A 441 -51.60 -27.64 -13.92
CA ARG A 441 -52.67 -26.73 -13.46
C ARG A 441 -53.36 -25.99 -14.60
N THR A 442 -52.63 -25.65 -15.66
CA THR A 442 -53.22 -24.99 -16.83
C THR A 442 -54.18 -25.93 -17.57
N VAL A 443 -53.83 -27.22 -17.66
CA VAL A 443 -54.70 -28.26 -18.24
C VAL A 443 -55.94 -28.50 -17.37
N GLU A 444 -55.75 -28.63 -16.05
CA GLU A 444 -56.87 -28.79 -15.11
C GLU A 444 -57.85 -27.60 -15.17
N LEU A 445 -57.32 -26.37 -15.24
CA LEU A 445 -58.11 -25.15 -15.31
C LEU A 445 -58.89 -25.02 -16.62
N THR A 446 -58.31 -25.43 -17.75
CA THR A 446 -59.01 -25.41 -19.05
C THR A 446 -60.15 -26.42 -19.10
N GLU A 447 -59.97 -27.61 -18.56
CA GLU A 447 -61.05 -28.62 -18.49
C GLU A 447 -62.17 -28.20 -17.52
N SER A 448 -61.83 -27.63 -16.34
CA SER A 448 -62.83 -27.10 -15.41
C SER A 448 -63.66 -25.96 -16.04
N ASN A 449 -63.03 -25.06 -16.80
CA ASN A 449 -63.75 -23.98 -17.50
C ASN A 449 -64.69 -24.53 -18.60
N ARG A 450 -64.28 -25.58 -19.31
CA ARG A 450 -65.11 -26.23 -20.32
C ARG A 450 -66.35 -26.86 -19.70
N GLN A 451 -66.20 -27.56 -18.58
CA GLN A 451 -67.33 -28.15 -17.85
C GLN A 451 -68.30 -27.09 -17.33
N LEU A 452 -67.77 -25.98 -16.80
CA LEU A 452 -68.58 -24.85 -16.34
C LEU A 452 -69.39 -24.22 -17.48
N ALA A 453 -68.80 -24.06 -18.66
CA ALA A 453 -69.49 -23.51 -19.83
C ALA A 453 -70.67 -24.39 -20.28
N VAL A 454 -70.49 -25.71 -20.34
CA VAL A 454 -71.54 -26.67 -20.72
C VAL A 454 -72.67 -26.72 -19.69
N ALA A 455 -72.34 -26.66 -18.39
CA ALA A 455 -73.35 -26.65 -17.33
C ALA A 455 -74.21 -25.39 -17.38
N LYS A 456 -73.60 -24.23 -17.65
CA LYS A 456 -74.30 -22.95 -17.79
C LYS A 456 -75.29 -22.95 -18.95
N GLU A 457 -74.88 -23.43 -20.13
CA GLU A 457 -75.73 -23.47 -21.32
C GLU A 457 -76.99 -24.33 -21.11
N LYS A 458 -76.87 -25.50 -20.45
CA LYS A 458 -78.02 -26.35 -20.13
C LYS A 458 -79.03 -25.68 -19.19
N ALA A 459 -78.54 -24.92 -18.20
CA ALA A 459 -79.41 -24.21 -17.26
C ALA A 459 -80.20 -23.09 -17.96
N GLU A 460 -79.57 -22.36 -18.88
CA GLU A 460 -80.19 -21.25 -19.61
C GLU A 460 -81.33 -21.74 -20.54
N VAL A 461 -81.10 -22.85 -21.27
CA VAL A 461 -82.09 -23.47 -22.15
C VAL A 461 -83.32 -23.97 -21.37
N ALA A 462 -83.10 -24.59 -20.21
CA ALA A 462 -84.19 -25.05 -19.35
C ALA A 462 -85.07 -23.89 -18.83
N ASN A 463 -84.45 -22.77 -18.46
CA ASN A 463 -85.16 -21.61 -17.94
C ASN A 463 -86.00 -20.89 -19.02
N GLN A 464 -85.47 -20.79 -20.24
CA GLN A 464 -86.22 -20.24 -21.37
C GLN A 464 -87.41 -21.13 -21.77
N ALA A 465 -87.25 -22.46 -21.77
CA ALA A 465 -88.32 -23.40 -22.05
C ALA A 465 -89.45 -23.32 -21.00
N LYS A 466 -89.12 -23.22 -19.71
CA LYS A 466 -90.09 -23.03 -18.61
C LYS A 466 -90.92 -21.76 -18.83
N SER A 467 -90.28 -20.66 -19.17
CA SER A 467 -90.95 -19.36 -19.36
C SER A 467 -91.88 -19.35 -20.58
N ALA A 468 -91.46 -19.95 -21.70
CA ALA A 468 -92.27 -20.05 -22.91
C ALA A 468 -93.51 -20.95 -22.73
N PHE A 469 -93.38 -22.04 -21.98
CA PHE A 469 -94.48 -22.96 -21.70
C PHE A 469 -95.63 -22.27 -20.92
N ILE A 470 -95.31 -21.53 -19.86
CA ILE A 470 -96.34 -20.87 -19.02
C ILE A 470 -97.06 -19.75 -19.78
N ALA A 471 -96.33 -18.96 -20.58
CA ALA A 471 -96.91 -17.89 -21.36
C ALA A 471 -97.93 -18.40 -22.39
N ASN A 472 -97.60 -19.49 -23.10
CA ASN A 472 -98.49 -20.10 -24.08
C ASN A 472 -99.72 -20.73 -23.41
N MET A 473 -99.53 -21.47 -22.31
CA MET A 473 -100.64 -22.10 -21.59
C MET A 473 -101.68 -21.10 -21.07
N SER A 474 -101.26 -19.92 -20.62
CA SER A 474 -102.24 -18.93 -20.17
C SER A 474 -103.11 -18.38 -21.30
N HIS A 475 -102.57 -18.21 -22.50
CA HIS A 475 -103.32 -17.68 -23.64
C HIS A 475 -104.36 -18.70 -24.13
N GLU A 476 -103.99 -19.98 -24.15
CA GLU A 476 -104.86 -21.10 -24.51
C GLU A 476 -105.98 -21.34 -23.50
N LEU A 477 -105.76 -21.07 -22.22
CA LEU A 477 -106.80 -21.20 -21.19
C LEU A 477 -107.75 -20.00 -21.11
N ARG A 478 -107.27 -18.78 -21.41
CA ARG A 478 -108.08 -17.55 -21.32
C ARG A 478 -109.18 -17.50 -22.38
N SER A 479 -108.87 -17.91 -23.61
CA SER A 479 -109.79 -17.83 -24.75
C SER A 479 -111.10 -18.63 -24.57
N PRO A 480 -111.07 -19.93 -24.23
CA PRO A 480 -112.28 -20.70 -23.98
C PRO A 480 -113.01 -20.23 -22.71
N LEU A 481 -112.28 -19.80 -21.67
CA LEU A 481 -112.87 -19.36 -20.41
C LEU A 481 -113.67 -18.06 -20.57
N ASN A 482 -113.16 -17.09 -21.33
CA ASN A 482 -113.89 -15.86 -21.64
C ASN A 482 -115.15 -16.14 -22.49
N ALA A 483 -115.12 -17.14 -23.36
CA ALA A 483 -116.30 -17.58 -24.10
C ALA A 483 -117.36 -18.19 -23.17
N ILE A 484 -116.96 -19.08 -22.24
CA ILE A 484 -117.85 -19.69 -21.25
C ILE A 484 -118.50 -18.61 -20.36
N LEU A 485 -117.72 -17.64 -19.87
CA LEU A 485 -118.23 -16.51 -19.09
C LEU A 485 -119.18 -15.62 -19.91
N GLY A 486 -118.85 -15.34 -21.17
CA GLY A 486 -119.69 -14.55 -22.08
C GLY A 486 -121.07 -15.18 -22.31
N PHE A 487 -121.11 -16.48 -22.62
CA PHE A 487 -122.37 -17.21 -22.79
C PHE A 487 -123.16 -17.34 -21.49
N SER A 488 -122.47 -17.60 -20.38
CA SER A 488 -123.07 -17.67 -19.05
C SER A 488 -123.71 -16.33 -18.61
N TYR A 489 -123.07 -15.19 -18.94
CA TYR A 489 -123.63 -13.86 -18.68
C TYR A 489 -124.86 -13.56 -19.54
N LEU A 490 -124.85 -13.95 -20.82
CA LEU A 490 -126.02 -13.84 -21.70
C LEU A 490 -127.20 -14.68 -21.19
N LEU A 491 -126.94 -15.91 -20.75
CA LEU A 491 -127.95 -16.79 -20.19
C LEU A 491 -128.58 -16.20 -18.92
N THR A 492 -127.80 -15.52 -18.08
CA THR A 492 -128.32 -14.86 -16.86
C THR A 492 -129.42 -13.83 -17.15
N ARG A 493 -129.45 -13.24 -18.35
CA ARG A 493 -130.44 -12.24 -18.78
C ARG A 493 -131.68 -12.82 -19.46
N ALA A 494 -131.77 -14.14 -19.63
CA ALA A 494 -132.92 -14.78 -20.24
C ALA A 494 -134.14 -14.77 -19.27
N PRO A 495 -135.33 -14.32 -19.72
CA PRO A 495 -136.47 -14.10 -18.82
C PRO A 495 -137.08 -15.39 -18.25
N GLU A 496 -136.90 -16.55 -18.89
CA GLU A 496 -137.57 -17.82 -18.54
C GLU A 496 -136.77 -18.79 -17.64
N LEU A 497 -135.71 -18.34 -16.97
CA LEU A 497 -134.91 -19.24 -16.11
C LEU A 497 -135.54 -19.44 -14.72
N THR A 498 -135.67 -20.71 -14.31
CA THR A 498 -136.03 -21.12 -12.94
C THR A 498 -134.95 -20.72 -11.92
N PRO A 499 -135.30 -20.57 -10.63
CA PRO A 499 -134.35 -20.13 -9.60
C PRO A 499 -133.07 -20.98 -9.50
N ASP A 500 -133.20 -22.31 -9.53
CA ASP A 500 -132.05 -23.23 -9.45
C ASP A 500 -131.10 -23.10 -10.65
N HIS A 501 -131.62 -22.83 -11.86
CA HIS A 501 -130.80 -22.60 -13.05
C HIS A 501 -130.04 -21.26 -12.97
N ARG A 502 -130.65 -20.21 -12.41
CA ARG A 502 -129.94 -18.94 -12.18
C ARG A 502 -128.82 -19.11 -11.16
N ASP A 503 -129.04 -19.91 -10.13
CA ASP A 503 -128.00 -20.21 -9.13
C ASP A 503 -126.85 -21.04 -9.71
N ASN A 504 -127.13 -22.03 -10.54
CA ASN A 504 -126.08 -22.78 -11.24
C ASN A 504 -125.27 -21.88 -12.20
N ILE A 505 -125.93 -20.99 -12.96
CA ILE A 505 -125.25 -20.00 -13.82
C ILE A 505 -124.42 -19.02 -12.99
N ARG A 506 -124.93 -18.60 -11.83
CA ARG A 506 -124.19 -17.75 -10.87
C ARG A 506 -122.93 -18.45 -10.36
N ILE A 507 -123.01 -19.75 -10.05
CA ILE A 507 -121.85 -20.56 -9.64
C ILE A 507 -120.85 -20.72 -10.80
N ILE A 508 -121.31 -20.94 -12.03
CA ILE A 508 -120.44 -21.02 -13.23
C ILE A 508 -119.71 -19.69 -13.44
N ASN A 509 -120.42 -18.55 -13.37
CA ASN A 509 -119.80 -17.24 -13.48
C ASN A 509 -118.78 -16.98 -12.37
N GLN A 510 -119.14 -17.27 -11.11
CA GLN A 510 -118.21 -17.09 -9.98
C GLN A 510 -116.97 -17.98 -10.10
N SER A 511 -117.15 -19.24 -10.52
CA SER A 511 -116.05 -20.18 -10.70
C SER A 511 -115.15 -19.81 -11.88
N GLY A 512 -115.74 -19.34 -12.98
CA GLY A 512 -114.99 -18.89 -14.16
C GLY A 512 -114.18 -17.61 -13.90
N GLU A 513 -114.78 -16.62 -13.21
CA GLU A 513 -114.07 -15.40 -12.78
C GLU A 513 -112.93 -15.73 -11.79
N HIS A 514 -113.16 -16.68 -10.88
CA HIS A 514 -112.13 -17.13 -9.96
C HIS A 514 -110.95 -17.81 -10.68
N LEU A 515 -111.23 -18.66 -11.68
CA LEU A 515 -110.19 -19.32 -12.48
C LEU A 515 -109.41 -18.30 -13.33
N LEU A 516 -110.09 -17.31 -13.91
CA LEU A 516 -109.46 -16.24 -14.67
C LEU A 516 -108.51 -15.42 -13.79
N SER A 517 -108.92 -15.13 -12.54
CA SER A 517 -108.07 -14.48 -11.54
C SER A 517 -106.84 -15.33 -11.19
N LEU A 518 -106.98 -16.64 -10.98
CA LEU A 518 -105.86 -17.53 -10.68
C LEU A 518 -104.86 -17.61 -11.85
N ILE A 519 -105.33 -17.71 -13.08
CA ILE A 519 -104.48 -17.73 -14.28
C ILE A 519 -103.69 -16.41 -14.41
N ASN A 520 -104.36 -15.28 -14.19
CA ASN A 520 -103.70 -13.97 -14.23
C ASN A 520 -102.64 -13.83 -13.12
N ASN A 521 -102.91 -14.34 -11.91
CA ASN A 521 -101.93 -14.32 -10.81
C ASN A 521 -100.70 -15.18 -11.10
N VAL A 522 -100.86 -16.37 -11.71
CA VAL A 522 -99.73 -17.24 -12.10
C VAL A 522 -98.89 -16.59 -13.21
N LEU A 523 -99.53 -15.90 -14.15
CA LEU A 523 -98.82 -15.12 -15.17
C LEU A 523 -98.03 -13.95 -14.58
N ASP A 524 -98.63 -13.19 -13.66
CA ASP A 524 -97.96 -12.06 -13.03
C ASP A 524 -96.75 -12.54 -12.21
N LEU A 525 -96.87 -13.67 -11.50
CA LEU A 525 -95.74 -14.32 -10.83
C LEU A 525 -94.65 -14.73 -11.83
N SER A 526 -95.02 -15.35 -12.96
CA SER A 526 -94.06 -15.77 -13.98
C SER A 526 -93.34 -14.60 -14.66
N LYS A 527 -94.01 -13.46 -14.83
CA LYS A 527 -93.38 -12.22 -15.33
C LYS A 527 -92.42 -11.61 -14.31
N ILE A 528 -92.74 -11.71 -13.02
CA ILE A 528 -91.85 -11.27 -11.92
C ILE A 528 -90.60 -12.17 -11.87
N GLU A 529 -90.76 -13.50 -11.88
CA GLU A 529 -89.63 -14.45 -11.93
C GLU A 529 -88.73 -14.24 -13.16
N ALA A 530 -89.32 -13.88 -14.30
CA ALA A 530 -88.60 -13.59 -15.54
C ALA A 530 -88.04 -12.15 -15.62
N GLY A 531 -88.22 -11.32 -14.59
CA GLY A 531 -87.74 -9.93 -14.56
C GLY A 531 -88.42 -8.98 -15.57
N LYS A 532 -89.60 -9.34 -16.10
CA LYS A 532 -90.31 -8.61 -17.16
C LYS A 532 -91.42 -7.69 -16.66
N THR A 533 -91.55 -7.51 -15.34
CA THR A 533 -92.53 -6.60 -14.74
C THR A 533 -91.99 -5.18 -14.68
N THR A 534 -92.71 -4.23 -15.28
CA THR A 534 -92.38 -2.80 -15.23
C THR A 534 -93.27 -2.07 -14.22
N LEU A 535 -92.70 -1.08 -13.50
CA LEU A 535 -93.43 -0.21 -12.57
C LEU A 535 -93.81 1.08 -13.30
N ASN A 536 -95.07 1.50 -13.21
CA ASN A 536 -95.52 2.78 -13.76
C ASN A 536 -95.67 3.82 -12.64
N LEU A 537 -94.56 4.48 -12.32
CA LEU A 537 -94.47 5.43 -11.21
C LEU A 537 -95.13 6.76 -11.57
N GLN A 538 -96.17 7.15 -10.82
CA GLN A 538 -96.88 8.42 -11.00
C GLN A 538 -97.25 9.05 -9.65
N ASN A 539 -97.41 10.38 -9.65
CA ASN A 539 -97.97 11.09 -8.50
C ASN A 539 -99.48 10.91 -8.48
N PHE A 540 -100.05 10.46 -7.36
CA PHE A 540 -101.50 10.37 -7.18
C PHE A 540 -101.94 10.75 -5.76
N ASP A 541 -103.21 11.09 -5.60
CA ASP A 541 -103.82 11.38 -4.29
C ASP A 541 -104.01 10.07 -3.50
N LEU A 542 -103.09 9.81 -2.56
CA LEU A 542 -103.08 8.64 -1.70
C LEU A 542 -104.30 8.62 -0.79
N TRP A 543 -104.75 9.78 -0.32
CA TRP A 543 -105.91 9.86 0.57
C TRP A 543 -107.17 9.39 -0.15
N ASN A 544 -107.36 9.87 -1.38
CA ASN A 544 -108.47 9.44 -2.23
C ASN A 544 -108.39 7.94 -2.55
N LEU A 545 -107.18 7.40 -2.80
CA LEU A 545 -107.00 5.95 -2.99
C LEU A 545 -107.43 5.15 -1.76
N LEU A 546 -106.99 5.57 -0.56
CA LEU A 546 -107.31 4.89 0.70
C LEU A 546 -108.82 4.93 0.99
N ASP A 547 -109.44 6.09 0.82
CA ASP A 547 -110.87 6.28 1.01
C ASP A 547 -111.68 5.43 0.02
N GLN A 548 -111.37 5.49 -1.29
CA GLN A 548 -112.03 4.67 -2.30
C GLN A 548 -111.88 3.17 -2.03
N THR A 549 -110.70 2.75 -1.59
CA THR A 549 -110.44 1.33 -1.31
C THR A 549 -111.20 0.88 -0.07
N ALA A 550 -111.22 1.67 1.00
CA ALA A 550 -111.98 1.37 2.21
C ALA A 550 -113.51 1.36 1.94
N ASP A 551 -114.02 2.34 1.19
CA ASP A 551 -115.43 2.44 0.83
C ASP A 551 -115.92 1.22 0.03
N MET A 552 -115.09 0.70 -0.87
CA MET A 552 -115.40 -0.52 -1.63
C MET A 552 -115.68 -1.73 -0.74
N PHE A 553 -115.07 -1.80 0.45
CA PHE A 553 -115.24 -2.90 1.39
C PHE A 553 -116.22 -2.62 2.52
N ARG A 554 -116.69 -1.38 2.67
CA ARG A 554 -117.54 -0.92 3.79
C ARG A 554 -118.88 -1.65 3.85
N LEU A 555 -119.60 -1.69 2.72
CA LEU A 555 -120.86 -2.42 2.60
C LEU A 555 -120.67 -3.93 2.84
N ARG A 556 -119.53 -4.48 2.42
CA ARG A 556 -119.21 -5.91 2.58
C ARG A 556 -118.89 -6.26 4.03
N SER A 557 -118.15 -5.41 4.75
CA SER A 557 -117.88 -5.59 6.17
C SER A 557 -119.14 -5.47 7.02
N GLU A 558 -120.02 -4.50 6.72
CA GLU A 558 -121.31 -4.33 7.42
C GLU A 558 -122.22 -5.56 7.25
N ASN A 559 -122.32 -6.09 6.03
CA ASN A 559 -123.08 -7.32 5.77
C ASN A 559 -122.50 -8.56 6.46
N GLN A 560 -121.23 -8.52 6.87
CA GLN A 560 -120.58 -9.59 7.64
C GLN A 560 -120.57 -9.32 9.16
N GLY A 561 -121.20 -8.23 9.62
CA GLY A 561 -121.20 -7.84 11.03
C GLY A 561 -119.85 -7.33 11.55
N LEU A 562 -118.92 -6.99 10.66
CA LEU A 562 -117.58 -6.53 10.98
C LEU A 562 -117.46 -5.02 10.85
N GLN A 563 -116.71 -4.40 11.76
CA GLN A 563 -116.41 -2.97 11.69
C GLN A 563 -115.12 -2.73 10.88
N LEU A 564 -115.20 -1.98 9.77
CA LEU A 564 -114.02 -1.54 9.02
C LEU A 564 -113.63 -0.11 9.42
N LEU A 565 -112.43 0.05 9.95
CA LEU A 565 -111.89 1.32 10.42
C LEU A 565 -110.72 1.75 9.53
N LEU A 566 -110.75 2.97 9.01
CA LEU A 566 -109.63 3.59 8.31
C LEU A 566 -109.00 4.64 9.22
N GLU A 567 -107.79 4.39 9.68
CA GLU A 567 -107.02 5.29 10.53
C GLU A 567 -105.85 5.89 9.73
N ARG A 568 -105.90 7.20 9.48
CA ARG A 568 -104.83 7.95 8.81
C ARG A 568 -104.10 8.82 9.82
N GLY A 569 -102.81 8.59 10.03
CA GLY A 569 -101.95 9.43 10.87
C GLY A 569 -101.74 10.82 10.27
N SER A 570 -101.55 11.83 11.12
CA SER A 570 -101.35 13.23 10.71
C SER A 570 -100.09 13.47 9.88
N ASN A 571 -99.17 12.51 9.88
CA ASN A 571 -97.90 12.56 9.15
C ASN A 571 -98.00 12.00 7.71
N VAL A 572 -99.15 11.45 7.29
CA VAL A 572 -99.30 10.83 5.97
C VAL A 572 -99.43 11.89 4.86
N PRO A 573 -98.52 11.93 3.88
CA PRO A 573 -98.61 12.88 2.77
C PRO A 573 -99.83 12.58 1.90
N ARG A 574 -100.47 13.65 1.38
CA ARG A 574 -101.64 13.51 0.51
C ARG A 574 -101.31 12.92 -0.85
N TYR A 575 -100.15 13.27 -1.41
CA TYR A 575 -99.69 12.77 -2.70
C TYR A 575 -98.50 11.83 -2.54
N LEU A 576 -98.51 10.70 -3.26
CA LEU A 576 -97.45 9.70 -3.24
C LEU A 576 -96.95 9.41 -4.66
N TYR A 577 -95.64 9.28 -4.84
CA TYR A 577 -95.01 8.88 -6.11
C TYR A 577 -94.74 7.37 -6.12
N THR A 578 -95.65 6.59 -6.71
CA THR A 578 -95.48 5.14 -6.87
C THR A 578 -96.43 4.61 -7.96
N ASP A 579 -96.46 3.30 -8.16
CA ASP A 579 -97.44 2.67 -9.04
C ASP A 579 -98.80 2.57 -8.34
N LEU A 580 -99.69 3.49 -8.69
CA LEU A 580 -101.07 3.55 -8.19
C LEU A 580 -101.80 2.21 -8.32
N LEU A 581 -101.69 1.56 -9.48
CA LEU A 581 -102.48 0.36 -9.79
C LEU A 581 -101.98 -0.83 -8.98
N LYS A 582 -100.65 -1.00 -8.88
CA LYS A 582 -100.06 -2.06 -8.05
C LYS A 582 -100.27 -1.83 -6.56
N LEU A 583 -100.12 -0.59 -6.07
CA LEU A 583 -100.40 -0.29 -4.67
C LEU A 583 -101.87 -0.56 -4.34
N ARG A 584 -102.80 -0.13 -5.21
CA ARG A 584 -104.24 -0.44 -5.07
C ARG A 584 -104.46 -1.95 -5.01
N GLN A 585 -103.84 -2.72 -5.89
CA GLN A 585 -103.97 -4.18 -5.92
C GLN A 585 -103.46 -4.83 -4.63
N VAL A 586 -102.32 -4.38 -4.09
CA VAL A 586 -101.81 -4.85 -2.80
C VAL A 586 -102.81 -4.57 -1.68
N LEU A 587 -103.32 -3.34 -1.58
CA LEU A 587 -104.29 -2.96 -0.55
C LEU A 587 -105.60 -3.77 -0.65
N ILE A 588 -106.13 -3.96 -1.86
CA ILE A 588 -107.31 -4.79 -2.10
C ILE A 588 -107.06 -6.24 -1.66
N ASN A 589 -105.91 -6.82 -2.03
CA ASN A 589 -105.58 -8.20 -1.65
C ASN A 589 -105.46 -8.37 -0.14
N LEU A 590 -104.81 -7.42 0.54
CA LEU A 590 -104.64 -7.45 1.99
C LEU A 590 -105.97 -7.26 2.73
N LEU A 591 -106.80 -6.29 2.33
CA LEU A 591 -108.11 -6.05 2.93
C LEU A 591 -109.09 -7.21 2.68
N ASN A 592 -109.08 -7.77 1.48
CA ASN A 592 -109.91 -8.92 1.15
C ASN A 592 -109.49 -10.16 1.96
N ASN A 593 -108.18 -10.37 2.17
CA ASN A 593 -107.68 -11.38 3.10
C ASN A 593 -108.10 -11.08 4.54
N ALA A 594 -107.93 -9.84 5.02
CA ALA A 594 -108.26 -9.46 6.39
C ALA A 594 -109.76 -9.68 6.71
N LEU A 595 -110.67 -9.28 5.81
CA LEU A 595 -112.11 -9.54 5.98
C LEU A 595 -112.47 -11.02 5.87
N LYS A 596 -111.83 -11.76 4.96
CA LYS A 596 -112.05 -13.20 4.80
C LYS A 596 -111.71 -14.00 6.07
N PHE A 597 -110.69 -13.57 6.81
CA PHE A 597 -110.17 -14.31 7.98
C PHE A 597 -110.61 -13.73 9.33
N THR A 598 -111.42 -12.68 9.34
CA THR A 598 -111.99 -12.12 10.57
C THR A 598 -113.45 -12.56 10.67
N THR A 599 -113.80 -13.34 11.69
CA THR A 599 -115.17 -13.85 11.87
C THR A 599 -116.04 -12.92 12.72
N GLU A 600 -115.46 -12.23 13.71
CA GLU A 600 -116.14 -11.29 14.60
C GLU A 600 -115.18 -10.15 14.98
N GLY A 601 -115.68 -8.93 15.22
CA GLY A 601 -114.88 -7.78 15.64
C GLY A 601 -114.64 -6.74 14.52
N SER A 602 -113.40 -6.22 14.42
CA SER A 602 -113.07 -5.10 13.52
C SER A 602 -111.79 -5.32 12.72
N VAL A 603 -111.76 -4.84 11.48
CA VAL A 603 -110.55 -4.72 10.65
C VAL A 603 -110.15 -3.26 10.58
N THR A 604 -108.89 -2.94 10.92
CA THR A 604 -108.39 -1.55 10.87
C THR A 604 -107.28 -1.42 9.84
N LEU A 605 -107.48 -0.58 8.83
CA LEU A 605 -106.41 -0.12 7.93
C LEU A 605 -105.78 1.13 8.54
N ARG A 606 -104.58 0.98 9.11
CA ARG A 606 -103.82 2.08 9.71
C ARG A 606 -102.67 2.50 8.80
N VAL A 607 -102.61 3.78 8.45
CA VAL A 607 -101.55 4.34 7.61
C VAL A 607 -100.85 5.45 8.39
N ASN A 608 -99.52 5.34 8.54
CA ASN A 608 -98.67 6.33 9.18
C ASN A 608 -97.43 6.56 8.32
N SER A 609 -96.94 7.80 8.24
CA SER A 609 -95.64 8.11 7.63
C SER A 609 -94.55 8.11 8.71
N HIS A 610 -93.42 7.49 8.45
CA HIS A 610 -92.27 7.56 9.34
C HIS A 610 -91.32 8.67 8.85
N SER A 611 -91.27 9.82 9.53
CA SER A 611 -90.35 10.92 9.22
C SER A 611 -89.03 10.75 9.99
N SER A 612 -88.06 10.07 9.36
CA SER A 612 -86.59 10.13 9.61
C SER A 612 -85.89 9.30 8.52
N PHE A 613 -85.85 9.79 7.29
CA PHE A 613 -84.63 10.33 6.67
C PHE A 613 -83.75 11.20 7.59
N ILE A 614 -82.45 10.88 7.63
CA ILE A 614 -81.37 11.76 8.09
C ILE A 614 -80.82 12.53 6.88
N ASN A 615 -80.89 13.85 6.99
CA ASN A 615 -80.08 14.93 6.39
C ASN A 615 -79.30 14.70 5.10
N GLY A 616 -79.61 15.54 4.11
CA GLY A 616 -78.70 15.92 3.04
C GLY A 616 -77.99 17.27 3.29
N GLN A 617 -76.87 17.47 2.60
CA GLN A 617 -76.45 18.70 1.90
C GLN A 617 -75.70 18.21 0.63
N ALA A 618 -76.28 18.29 -0.57
CA ALA A 618 -76.27 19.42 -1.52
C ALA A 618 -74.89 19.67 -2.17
N ASN A 619 -74.65 19.17 -3.40
CA ASN A 619 -74.66 19.97 -4.64
C ASN A 619 -74.10 19.21 -5.87
N ASP A 620 -74.93 19.13 -6.90
CA ASP A 620 -74.71 19.35 -8.35
C ASP A 620 -73.63 18.63 -9.22
N GLN A 621 -74.16 18.10 -10.34
CA GLN A 621 -73.61 17.82 -11.68
C GLN A 621 -72.91 16.46 -12.00
N GLN A 622 -73.72 15.51 -12.51
CA GLN A 622 -73.60 14.68 -13.75
C GLN A 622 -72.24 14.07 -14.25
N PRO A 623 -72.23 12.98 -15.07
CA PRO A 623 -72.62 11.58 -14.84
C PRO A 623 -71.50 10.54 -15.21
N THR A 624 -71.81 9.24 -15.02
CA THR A 624 -71.09 8.00 -15.50
C THR A 624 -69.89 7.54 -14.62
N THR A 625 -69.61 6.26 -14.35
CA THR A 625 -70.02 4.95 -14.88
C THR A 625 -70.01 3.87 -13.77
N ASN A 626 -70.92 2.90 -13.92
CA ASN A 626 -70.84 1.48 -13.58
C ASN A 626 -70.46 0.95 -12.18
N ASN A 627 -71.48 0.27 -11.65
CA ASN A 627 -71.45 -1.09 -11.10
C ASN A 627 -70.64 -1.37 -9.84
N GLN A 628 -71.34 -1.34 -8.71
CA GLN A 628 -71.22 -2.44 -7.75
C GLN A 628 -72.57 -2.87 -7.17
N LYS A 629 -72.72 -4.18 -7.27
CA LYS A 629 -73.85 -5.08 -7.01
C LYS A 629 -74.30 -5.00 -5.55
N ILE A 630 -75.57 -4.68 -5.33
CA ILE A 630 -76.26 -4.94 -4.06
C ILE A 630 -76.68 -6.42 -4.09
N THR A 631 -76.20 -7.20 -3.13
CA THR A 631 -76.63 -8.59 -2.91
C THR A 631 -77.89 -8.60 -2.06
N ASP A 632 -78.93 -9.20 -2.64
CA ASP A 632 -80.18 -9.61 -2.03
C ASP A 632 -79.90 -10.70 -0.97
N ASP A 633 -80.23 -10.39 0.29
CA ASP A 633 -80.34 -11.38 1.36
C ASP A 633 -81.77 -11.29 1.93
N GLN A 634 -82.69 -12.06 1.34
CA GLN A 634 -83.83 -12.62 2.05
C GLN A 634 -84.19 -13.97 1.45
N GLU A 635 -83.76 -15.05 2.11
CA GLU A 635 -84.40 -16.35 2.01
C GLU A 635 -84.43 -17.06 3.39
N PRO A 636 -85.30 -18.07 3.56
CA PRO A 636 -86.03 -18.31 4.80
C PRO A 636 -85.36 -19.31 5.75
N ILE A 637 -85.78 -19.25 7.01
CA ILE A 637 -85.41 -20.17 8.09
C ILE A 637 -86.03 -21.55 7.85
N THR A 638 -85.25 -22.63 7.96
CA THR A 638 -85.71 -23.89 8.61
C THR A 638 -84.57 -24.87 8.95
N ASN A 639 -84.49 -25.16 10.25
CA ASN A 639 -84.09 -26.39 10.95
C ASN A 639 -83.12 -27.39 10.29
N ASN A 640 -81.98 -27.64 10.97
CA ASN A 640 -81.56 -29.03 11.15
C ASN A 640 -80.76 -29.32 12.43
N LYS A 641 -81.08 -30.50 12.96
CA LYS A 641 -80.70 -31.13 14.23
C LYS A 641 -79.19 -31.33 14.38
N GLN A 642 -78.68 -31.05 15.58
CA GLN A 642 -77.45 -31.67 16.09
C GLN A 642 -77.72 -33.14 16.39
N GLN A 643 -76.93 -34.03 15.81
CA GLN A 643 -76.75 -35.39 16.30
C GLN A 643 -75.24 -35.65 16.43
N THR A 644 -74.85 -35.77 17.68
CA THR A 644 -73.60 -36.28 18.23
C THR A 644 -73.35 -37.72 17.78
N THR A 645 -72.11 -38.03 17.39
CA THR A 645 -71.51 -39.36 17.66
C THR A 645 -70.07 -39.20 18.11
N ASN A 646 -69.93 -39.46 19.42
CA ASN A 646 -68.79 -39.82 20.25
C ASN A 646 -67.47 -40.24 19.58
N ASN A 647 -66.40 -39.60 20.06
CA ASN A 647 -65.21 -40.19 20.71
C ASN A 647 -64.99 -41.71 20.58
N GLN A 648 -63.83 -42.05 20.01
CA GLN A 648 -62.72 -42.61 20.79
C GLN A 648 -61.38 -42.12 20.22
#